data_AF-A0A8C3PYM2-F1
#
_entry.id   AF-A0A8C3PYM2-F1
#
_cell.length_a   1.000
_cell.length_b   1.000
_cell.length_c   1.000
_cell.angle_alpha   90.00
_cell.angle_beta   90.00
_cell.angle_gamma   90.00
#
_symmetry.space_group_name_H-M   'P 1'
#
loop_
_entity.id
_entity.type
_entity.pdbx_description
1 polymer ?
#
loop_
_entity_poly.entity_id
_entity_poly.type
_entity_poly.pdbx_seq_one_letter_code
_entity_poly.pdbx_strand_id
1 'polypeptide(L)'
;LLEENHEIISHIKDSVLELTAHADGQPAPPRRDNGSWALPPESRPSFLAVSPQDCQFALGAKGESPDLQMLAVYSLLPFDNQDGGVWKQGFDITYEPNEWDTEPLQVFVVPHSHNDPGWIKTFDKYYYDQTQHILNSMVLKMQEDPRRRFIWSEISFFSKWWDNISAQKRAAVRRLVGNGQLEMVTGGWVMPDEANSHYFAMIDQLIEGHQWLEKNIGVTPRSGWAVDPFGYSSTMPYLLKRSNLTGMVIQRVHYAIKKHFAATQNLEFMWRQTWDPDSSTDIFCHMMPFYSYDVPHTCGPDPKICCQFDFKRLPGGRINCPWKVPPRAITEANVAERAQLLLDQYRKKSKLYRSKVLLVPLGDDFRYDKPQEWDAQFLNYQRIFDFLNAQPQLHVQAQFGTLSDYFDALYKKAGIVPGMRPPGFPVLSGDFFSYADREDHYWTGYYTSRPFYKSLDRVLEAHLRGAELLFSLALAHARRAGADSRYPLSDYSLLSSARRNLGLFQHHDAITGTAKEAVVVDYGVRLLHSLTNLKRVIINAAHYLVLGDKDTYRYDPATPFLSADDTRLNQDSLPERTVVKLDASPRFLVVFNPLEQERLSLVPLLVNSPHVRVLSEDGQPLPAQLSAHWSSATDTVPDVYQLSILARLPALGLRVLQLQKSFDGHTTLQSSVRLYLHGRDVTVRTQEAVPVQVFPAAPDDFCLESQHLRSCFSGSSGLLQPSFPTALHPQGPPHCASDGRSALL
;
A
#
# COMPACT_ATOMS: atom_id res chain seq x y z
N LEU A 1 -22.88 -25.65 -2.84
CA LEU A 1 -21.61 -25.44 -2.12
C LEU A 1 -20.68 -26.66 -2.14
N LEU A 2 -20.99 -27.78 -1.47
CA LEU A 2 -20.12 -28.98 -1.50
C LEU A 2 -20.21 -29.76 -2.83
N GLU A 3 -21.38 -29.83 -3.46
CA GLU A 3 -21.54 -30.43 -4.80
C GLU A 3 -21.00 -29.51 -5.90
N GLU A 4 -21.28 -28.20 -5.85
CA GLU A 4 -20.68 -27.21 -6.77
C GLU A 4 -19.15 -27.18 -6.69
N ASN A 5 -18.56 -27.31 -5.50
CA ASN A 5 -17.11 -27.45 -5.36
C ASN A 5 -16.59 -28.76 -5.97
N HIS A 6 -17.36 -29.85 -5.91
CA HIS A 6 -16.95 -31.11 -6.54
C HIS A 6 -17.06 -31.07 -8.06
N GLU A 7 -18.07 -30.39 -8.63
CA GLU A 7 -18.17 -30.14 -10.07
C GLU A 7 -17.05 -29.21 -10.56
N ILE A 8 -16.76 -28.12 -9.84
CA ILE A 8 -15.64 -27.23 -10.18
C ILE A 8 -14.31 -27.98 -10.12
N ILE A 9 -14.12 -28.84 -9.12
CA ILE A 9 -12.92 -29.68 -8.99
C ILE A 9 -12.85 -30.75 -10.10
N SER A 10 -13.97 -31.33 -10.55
CA SER A 10 -13.97 -32.28 -11.66
C SER A 10 -13.69 -31.60 -12.99
N HIS A 11 -14.25 -30.41 -13.23
CA HIS A 11 -13.95 -29.60 -14.42
C HIS A 11 -12.48 -29.15 -14.47
N ILE A 12 -11.86 -28.85 -13.32
CA ILE A 12 -10.41 -28.59 -13.21
C ILE A 12 -9.61 -29.86 -13.47
N LYS A 13 -10.06 -31.02 -12.96
CA LYS A 13 -9.40 -32.32 -13.13
C LYS A 13 -9.39 -32.77 -14.60
N ASP A 14 -10.49 -32.57 -15.32
CA ASP A 14 -10.61 -32.91 -16.74
C ASP A 14 -9.80 -31.93 -17.60
N SER A 15 -9.78 -30.63 -17.24
CA SER A 15 -8.92 -29.63 -17.92
C SER A 15 -7.41 -29.91 -17.74
N VAL A 16 -7.00 -30.42 -16.58
CA VAL A 16 -5.59 -30.74 -16.28
C VAL A 16 -5.14 -32.06 -16.92
N LEU A 17 -6.04 -33.04 -17.05
CA LEU A 17 -5.76 -34.29 -17.76
C LEU A 17 -5.79 -34.12 -19.28
N GLU A 18 -6.68 -33.29 -19.84
CA GLU A 18 -6.65 -32.96 -21.28
C GLU A 18 -5.41 -32.13 -21.68
N LEU A 19 -4.89 -31.27 -20.79
CA LEU A 19 -3.62 -30.56 -20.99
C LEU A 19 -2.39 -31.48 -21.12
N THR A 20 -2.50 -32.76 -20.75
CA THR A 20 -1.41 -33.75 -20.90
C THR A 20 -1.65 -34.76 -22.03
N ALA A 21 -2.85 -34.80 -22.63
CA ALA A 21 -3.19 -35.75 -23.68
C ALA A 21 -3.31 -35.11 -25.08
N HIS A 22 -3.45 -33.78 -25.18
CA HIS A 22 -3.52 -33.04 -26.45
C HIS A 22 -2.58 -31.81 -26.51
N ALA A 23 -1.34 -31.96 -26.04
CA ALA A 23 -0.25 -31.09 -26.46
C ALA A 23 0.28 -31.58 -27.82
N ASP A 24 -0.53 -31.46 -28.88
CA ASP A 24 0.06 -31.36 -30.22
C ASP A 24 0.92 -30.09 -30.19
N GLY A 25 2.23 -30.27 -30.07
CA GLY A 25 3.19 -29.17 -30.01
C GLY A 25 2.89 -28.19 -31.15
N GLN A 26 2.64 -26.92 -30.80
CA GLN A 26 2.39 -25.91 -31.83
C GLN A 26 3.59 -25.89 -32.80
N PRO A 27 3.36 -26.07 -34.11
CA PRO A 27 4.44 -25.96 -35.08
C PRO A 27 5.05 -24.56 -35.00
N ALA A 28 6.36 -24.46 -35.21
CA ALA A 28 7.04 -23.17 -35.24
C ALA A 28 6.30 -22.21 -36.21
N PRO A 29 6.11 -20.94 -35.86
CA PRO A 29 5.36 -20.02 -36.71
C PRO A 29 5.99 -19.96 -38.11
N PRO A 30 5.20 -19.89 -39.20
CA PRO A 30 5.78 -19.83 -40.54
C PRO A 30 6.65 -18.59 -40.71
N ARG A 31 7.69 -18.65 -41.55
CA ARG A 31 8.49 -17.47 -41.90
C ARG A 31 7.77 -16.65 -42.98
N ARG A 32 7.85 -15.32 -42.87
CA ARG A 32 7.45 -14.38 -43.94
C ARG A 32 8.56 -14.34 -45.01
N ASP A 33 8.23 -13.88 -46.22
CA ASP A 33 9.17 -13.78 -47.35
C ASP A 33 10.41 -12.92 -47.04
N ASN A 34 10.30 -12.00 -46.08
CA ASN A 34 11.40 -11.17 -45.59
C ASN A 34 12.27 -11.84 -44.50
N GLY A 35 12.05 -13.12 -44.22
CA GLY A 35 12.80 -13.91 -43.25
C GLY A 35 12.37 -13.74 -41.78
N SER A 36 11.39 -12.90 -41.47
CA SER A 36 10.88 -12.73 -40.11
C SER A 36 9.89 -13.83 -39.72
N TRP A 37 9.70 -14.05 -38.42
CA TRP A 37 8.64 -14.93 -37.92
C TRP A 37 7.27 -14.31 -38.22
N ALA A 38 6.36 -15.07 -38.84
CA ALA A 38 4.95 -14.72 -38.87
C ALA A 38 4.39 -15.02 -37.48
N LEU A 39 4.17 -13.98 -36.68
CA LEU A 39 3.55 -14.15 -35.37
C LEU A 39 2.19 -14.83 -35.55
N PRO A 40 1.90 -15.90 -34.78
CA PRO A 40 0.57 -16.49 -34.79
C PRO A 40 -0.47 -15.40 -34.51
N PRO A 41 -1.63 -15.40 -35.18
CA PRO A 41 -2.72 -14.52 -34.76
C PRO A 41 -2.98 -14.76 -33.28
N GLU A 42 -2.99 -13.68 -32.49
CA GLU A 42 -3.39 -13.76 -31.08
C GLU A 42 -4.82 -14.31 -31.04
N SER A 43 -4.99 -15.58 -30.66
CA SER A 43 -6.31 -16.20 -30.53
C SER A 43 -7.16 -15.56 -29.43
N ARG A 44 -6.51 -14.78 -28.55
CA ARG A 44 -7.14 -13.93 -27.54
C ARG A 44 -6.37 -12.61 -27.49
N PRO A 45 -7.04 -11.45 -27.58
CA PRO A 45 -6.36 -10.16 -27.51
C PRO A 45 -5.56 -10.06 -26.20
N SER A 46 -4.35 -9.51 -26.26
CA SER A 46 -3.50 -9.23 -25.09
C SER A 46 -4.15 -8.26 -24.08
N PHE A 47 -5.27 -7.65 -24.45
CA PHE A 47 -6.23 -7.00 -23.57
C PHE A 47 -7.54 -7.79 -23.60
N LEU A 48 -8.03 -8.24 -22.46
CA LEU A 48 -9.38 -8.81 -22.38
C LEU A 48 -10.37 -7.79 -22.93
N ALA A 49 -11.19 -8.21 -23.90
CA ALA A 49 -12.44 -7.51 -24.16
C ALA A 49 -13.25 -7.62 -22.87
N VAL A 50 -13.40 -6.50 -22.16
CA VAL A 50 -14.33 -6.41 -21.02
C VAL A 50 -15.68 -6.86 -21.56
N SER A 51 -16.30 -7.87 -20.93
CA SER A 51 -17.63 -8.29 -21.35
C SER A 51 -18.53 -7.06 -21.36
N PRO A 52 -19.38 -6.84 -22.37
CA PRO A 52 -20.37 -5.77 -22.33
C PRO A 52 -21.22 -5.80 -21.04
N GLN A 53 -21.38 -6.98 -20.42
CA GLN A 53 -22.03 -7.17 -19.12
C GLN A 53 -21.17 -6.70 -17.94
N ASP A 54 -19.85 -6.92 -17.96
CA ASP A 54 -18.93 -6.35 -16.95
C ASP A 54 -18.85 -4.83 -17.09
N CYS A 55 -19.00 -4.33 -18.31
CA CYS A 55 -19.17 -2.91 -18.58
C CYS A 55 -20.49 -2.35 -18.01
N GLN A 56 -21.53 -3.16 -17.76
CA GLN A 56 -22.74 -2.69 -17.08
C GLN A 56 -22.51 -2.30 -15.63
N PHE A 57 -21.41 -2.74 -14.99
CA PHE A 57 -21.03 -2.23 -13.67
C PHE A 57 -20.52 -0.79 -13.75
N ALA A 58 -19.68 -0.48 -14.75
CA ALA A 58 -19.17 0.88 -14.98
C ALA A 58 -20.19 1.81 -15.66
N LEU A 59 -21.12 1.25 -16.44
CA LEU A 59 -22.19 1.96 -17.16
C LEU A 59 -23.53 1.94 -16.41
N GLY A 60 -23.61 1.19 -15.31
CA GLY A 60 -24.82 1.03 -14.51
C GLY A 60 -25.31 2.38 -14.02
N ALA A 61 -26.63 2.55 -14.01
CA ALA A 61 -27.27 3.80 -13.59
C ALA A 61 -26.58 4.32 -12.33
N LYS A 62 -26.02 5.52 -12.40
CA LYS A 62 -25.55 6.24 -11.21
C LYS A 62 -26.68 6.10 -10.20
N GLY A 63 -26.43 5.44 -9.09
CA GLY A 63 -27.37 5.41 -7.96
C GLY A 63 -27.67 6.85 -7.52
N GLU A 64 -28.30 7.03 -6.37
CA GLU A 64 -28.44 8.39 -5.83
C GLU A 64 -27.07 9.09 -5.83
N SER A 65 -26.99 10.23 -6.52
CA SER A 65 -25.76 11.01 -6.58
C SER A 65 -25.35 11.33 -5.14
N PRO A 66 -24.07 11.11 -4.78
CA PRO A 66 -23.62 11.40 -3.43
C PRO A 66 -23.88 12.86 -3.11
N ASP A 67 -24.26 13.14 -1.85
CA ASP A 67 -24.52 14.51 -1.39
C ASP A 67 -23.30 15.42 -1.59
N LEU A 68 -22.10 14.85 -1.50
CA LEU A 68 -20.81 15.51 -1.70
C LEU A 68 -19.96 14.71 -2.70
N GLN A 69 -19.47 15.37 -3.75
CA GLN A 69 -18.52 14.82 -4.69
C GLN A 69 -17.27 15.70 -4.69
N MET A 70 -16.11 15.14 -4.35
CA MET A 70 -14.92 15.95 -4.05
C MET A 70 -14.44 16.81 -5.23
N LEU A 71 -14.54 16.36 -6.48
CA LEU A 71 -14.19 17.17 -7.65
C LEU A 71 -15.13 18.38 -7.81
N ALA A 72 -16.42 18.22 -7.50
CA ALA A 72 -17.37 19.32 -7.43
C ALA A 72 -17.06 20.27 -6.27
N VAL A 73 -16.73 19.74 -5.08
CA VAL A 73 -16.29 20.55 -3.92
C VAL A 73 -15.05 21.37 -4.29
N TYR A 74 -14.04 20.76 -4.91
CA TYR A 74 -12.84 21.47 -5.38
C TYR A 74 -13.17 22.61 -6.34
N SER A 75 -14.17 22.43 -7.22
CA SER A 75 -14.60 23.47 -8.17
C SER A 75 -15.33 24.64 -7.49
N LEU A 76 -15.88 24.43 -6.29
CA LEU A 76 -16.57 25.46 -5.51
C LEU A 76 -15.63 26.29 -4.64
N LEU A 77 -14.50 25.73 -4.21
CA LEU A 77 -13.62 26.37 -3.24
C LEU A 77 -12.72 27.41 -3.90
N PRO A 78 -12.62 28.63 -3.33
CA PRO A 78 -11.68 29.65 -3.82
C PRO A 78 -10.23 29.37 -3.40
N PHE A 79 -10.00 28.45 -2.45
CA PHE A 79 -8.70 28.14 -1.83
C PHE A 79 -7.99 29.38 -1.27
N ASP A 80 -8.75 30.29 -0.68
CA ASP A 80 -8.22 31.48 -0.03
C ASP A 80 -7.65 31.19 1.37
N ASN A 81 -6.50 31.80 1.68
CA ASN A 81 -5.81 31.61 2.95
C ASN A 81 -6.02 32.82 3.90
N GLN A 82 -7.28 33.08 4.27
CA GLN A 82 -7.62 34.16 5.19
C GLN A 82 -7.34 33.78 6.66
N ASP A 83 -6.82 34.72 7.46
CA ASP A 83 -6.60 34.50 8.91
C ASP A 83 -7.94 34.43 9.67
N GLY A 84 -8.29 33.24 10.13
CA GLY A 84 -9.51 32.95 10.90
C GLY A 84 -9.45 33.31 12.39
N GLY A 85 -8.39 33.97 12.86
CA GLY A 85 -8.22 34.38 14.26
C GLY A 85 -7.45 33.34 15.07
N VAL A 86 -8.00 32.89 16.21
CA VAL A 86 -7.34 31.87 17.07
C VAL A 86 -7.28 30.52 16.35
N TRP A 87 -8.32 30.18 15.61
CA TRP A 87 -8.29 29.11 14.63
C TRP A 87 -7.87 29.70 13.28
N LYS A 88 -6.54 29.71 13.06
CA LYS A 88 -5.88 30.41 11.95
C LYS A 88 -6.47 30.12 10.57
N GLN A 89 -6.94 28.89 10.33
CA GLN A 89 -7.41 28.42 9.03
C GLN A 89 -8.93 28.28 8.95
N GLY A 90 -9.66 28.75 9.96
CA GLY A 90 -11.11 28.64 10.01
C GLY A 90 -11.80 29.98 10.18
N PHE A 91 -12.63 30.07 11.20
CA PHE A 91 -13.46 31.22 11.54
C PHE A 91 -13.73 31.23 13.05
N ASP A 92 -14.25 32.34 13.57
CA ASP A 92 -14.65 32.42 14.98
C ASP A 92 -15.90 31.58 15.23
N ILE A 93 -15.86 30.72 16.24
CA ILE A 93 -16.93 29.78 16.56
C ILE A 93 -17.67 30.27 17.79
N THR A 94 -18.95 30.56 17.64
CA THR A 94 -19.86 30.96 18.71
C THR A 94 -20.96 29.91 18.91
N TYR A 95 -21.60 29.95 20.07
CA TYR A 95 -22.73 29.10 20.40
C TYR A 95 -23.66 29.81 21.39
N GLU A 96 -24.94 29.46 21.38
CA GLU A 96 -25.90 29.98 22.35
C GLU A 96 -25.75 29.25 23.71
N PRO A 97 -25.94 29.94 24.85
CA PRO A 97 -25.75 29.33 26.17
C PRO A 97 -26.62 28.10 26.45
N ASN A 98 -27.82 28.04 25.85
CA ASN A 98 -28.84 27.02 26.05
C ASN A 98 -28.81 25.89 25.00
N GLU A 99 -27.79 25.84 24.14
CA GLU A 99 -27.66 24.90 23.02
C GLU A 99 -27.69 23.40 23.44
N TRP A 100 -27.36 23.08 24.71
CA TRP A 100 -27.31 21.71 25.23
C TRP A 100 -28.37 21.41 26.29
N ASP A 101 -29.33 22.32 26.51
CA ASP A 101 -30.35 22.16 27.56
C ASP A 101 -31.26 20.95 27.29
N THR A 102 -31.57 20.69 26.01
CA THR A 102 -32.40 19.54 25.59
C THR A 102 -31.59 18.27 25.39
N GLU A 103 -30.34 18.38 24.96
CA GLU A 103 -29.47 17.25 24.67
C GLU A 103 -28.05 17.54 25.18
N PRO A 104 -27.64 16.90 26.30
CA PRO A 104 -26.31 17.09 26.86
C PRO A 104 -25.19 16.69 25.88
N LEU A 105 -24.11 17.46 25.90
CA LEU A 105 -22.90 17.15 25.15
C LEU A 105 -22.21 15.91 25.74
N GLN A 106 -22.01 14.87 24.93
CA GLN A 106 -21.20 13.71 25.33
C GLN A 106 -19.79 13.87 24.76
N VAL A 107 -18.76 13.86 25.62
CA VAL A 107 -17.37 14.06 25.24
C VAL A 107 -16.57 12.79 25.53
N PHE A 108 -16.00 12.20 24.49
CA PHE A 108 -15.06 11.09 24.57
C PHE A 108 -13.65 11.60 24.33
N VAL A 109 -12.88 11.70 25.39
CA VAL A 109 -11.44 11.97 25.31
C VAL A 109 -10.73 10.66 25.04
N VAL A 110 -10.00 10.55 23.93
CA VAL A 110 -9.41 9.29 23.44
C VAL A 110 -7.88 9.36 23.51
N PRO A 111 -7.26 8.83 24.58
CA PRO A 111 -5.81 8.76 24.69
C PRO A 111 -5.18 7.88 23.61
N HIS A 112 -4.14 8.40 22.95
CA HIS A 112 -3.38 7.67 21.92
C HIS A 112 -1.89 8.03 21.96
N SER A 113 -1.07 7.23 21.28
CA SER A 113 0.34 7.54 21.03
C SER A 113 0.66 7.18 19.59
N HIS A 114 1.03 8.17 18.78
CA HIS A 114 1.43 7.93 17.39
C HIS A 114 2.87 7.42 17.37
N ASN A 115 3.11 6.22 16.84
CA ASN A 115 4.42 5.56 16.90
C ASN A 115 4.89 5.19 15.50
N ASP A 116 5.68 6.06 14.88
CA ASP A 116 6.24 5.84 13.55
C ASP A 116 7.14 4.61 13.49
N PRO A 117 6.82 3.60 12.66
CA PRO A 117 7.66 2.44 12.42
C PRO A 117 8.94 2.74 11.61
N GLY A 118 9.57 3.88 11.90
CA GLY A 118 10.77 4.44 11.30
C GLY A 118 10.49 5.79 10.63
N TRP A 119 11.24 6.84 11.01
CA TRP A 119 11.09 8.20 10.47
C TRP A 119 12.37 9.00 10.69
N ILE A 120 12.56 9.53 11.90
CA ILE A 120 13.82 10.17 12.33
C ILE A 120 14.79 9.13 12.89
N LYS A 121 14.28 8.06 13.50
CA LYS A 121 15.02 6.89 13.98
C LYS A 121 14.52 5.65 13.24
N THR A 122 15.31 4.58 13.21
CA THR A 122 14.86 3.30 12.65
C THR A 122 13.77 2.68 13.52
N PHE A 123 13.01 1.74 12.95
CA PHE A 123 12.01 0.95 13.69
C PHE A 123 12.57 0.41 15.01
N ASP A 124 13.70 -0.30 14.96
CA ASP A 124 14.29 -0.88 16.16
C ASP A 124 14.77 0.17 17.17
N LYS A 125 15.31 1.30 16.69
CA LYS A 125 15.77 2.36 17.58
C LYS A 125 14.60 3.07 18.28
N TYR A 126 13.49 3.34 17.59
CA TYR A 126 12.28 3.83 18.24
C TYR A 126 11.73 2.84 19.26
N TYR A 127 11.74 1.55 18.92
CA TYR A 127 11.30 0.50 19.83
C TYR A 127 12.03 0.56 21.17
N TYR A 128 13.37 0.55 21.15
CA TYR A 128 14.18 0.54 22.38
C TYR A 128 14.20 1.89 23.09
N ASP A 129 14.23 3.01 22.36
CA ASP A 129 14.32 4.33 22.98
C ASP A 129 12.98 4.80 23.59
N GLN A 130 11.84 4.38 23.03
CA GLN A 130 10.52 5.00 23.31
C GLN A 130 9.37 3.98 23.37
N THR A 131 9.07 3.27 22.28
CA THR A 131 7.82 2.49 22.16
C THR A 131 7.69 1.36 23.19
N GLN A 132 8.79 0.69 23.52
CA GLN A 132 8.79 -0.34 24.58
C GLN A 132 8.41 0.25 25.94
N HIS A 133 8.82 1.48 26.25
CA HIS A 133 8.48 2.16 27.51
C HIS A 133 7.01 2.58 27.55
N ILE A 134 6.46 3.01 26.41
CA ILE A 134 5.04 3.33 26.24
C ILE A 134 4.19 2.08 26.55
N LEU A 135 4.48 0.96 25.88
CA LEU A 135 3.70 -0.28 26.03
C LEU A 135 3.88 -0.92 27.42
N ASN A 136 5.07 -0.84 28.02
CA ASN A 136 5.28 -1.28 29.40
C ASN A 136 4.45 -0.45 30.40
N SER A 137 4.44 0.87 30.22
CA SER A 137 3.67 1.77 31.08
C SER A 137 2.17 1.58 30.88
N MET A 138 1.72 1.38 29.63
CA MET A 138 0.32 1.10 29.30
C MET A 138 -0.22 -0.07 30.13
N VAL A 139 0.47 -1.22 30.15
CA VAL A 139 -0.03 -2.38 30.91
C VAL A 139 -0.18 -2.07 32.39
N LEU A 140 0.79 -1.35 32.99
CA LEU A 140 0.75 -1.03 34.41
C LEU A 140 -0.32 0.02 34.71
N LYS A 141 -0.29 1.14 34.01
CA LYS A 141 -1.11 2.32 34.25
C LYS A 141 -2.58 2.07 33.93
N MET A 142 -2.90 1.31 32.90
CA MET A 142 -4.30 1.02 32.59
C MET A 142 -5.00 0.20 33.69
N GLN A 143 -4.27 -0.61 34.44
CA GLN A 143 -4.83 -1.42 35.53
C GLN A 143 -5.09 -0.63 36.83
N GLU A 144 -4.51 0.56 36.97
CA GLU A 144 -4.66 1.37 38.19
C GLU A 144 -6.07 1.98 38.33
N ASP A 145 -6.78 2.19 37.22
CA ASP A 145 -8.13 2.76 37.22
C ASP A 145 -8.95 2.22 36.03
N PRO A 146 -10.09 1.54 36.26
CA PRO A 146 -10.91 0.93 35.21
C PRO A 146 -11.57 1.96 34.27
N ARG A 147 -11.55 3.25 34.61
CA ARG A 147 -12.05 4.35 33.75
C ARG A 147 -11.07 4.71 32.64
N ARG A 148 -9.78 4.36 32.77
CA ARG A 148 -8.77 4.70 31.75
C ARG A 148 -9.09 3.99 30.43
N ARG A 149 -8.90 4.71 29.33
CA ARG A 149 -8.99 4.21 27.96
C ARG A 149 -7.72 4.54 27.19
N PHE A 150 -7.36 3.70 26.23
CA PHE A 150 -6.21 3.93 25.35
C PHE A 150 -6.44 3.21 24.01
N ILE A 151 -6.03 3.83 22.90
CA ILE A 151 -6.06 3.18 21.59
C ILE A 151 -4.64 2.90 21.08
N TRP A 152 -4.47 1.82 20.32
CA TRP A 152 -3.21 1.45 19.68
C TRP A 152 -3.41 1.05 18.22
N SER A 153 -2.53 1.52 17.33
CA SER A 153 -2.65 1.37 15.87
C SER A 153 -1.59 0.43 15.30
N GLU A 154 -0.29 0.70 15.52
CA GLU A 154 0.79 0.05 14.78
C GLU A 154 1.13 -1.35 15.33
N ILE A 155 0.61 -2.40 14.68
CA ILE A 155 0.76 -3.78 15.14
C ILE A 155 2.20 -4.30 15.01
N SER A 156 3.01 -3.73 14.11
CA SER A 156 4.45 -4.03 14.01
C SER A 156 5.19 -3.87 15.34
N PHE A 157 5.04 -2.71 15.99
CA PHE A 157 5.62 -2.47 17.31
C PHE A 157 4.98 -3.33 18.40
N PHE A 158 3.66 -3.49 18.37
CA PHE A 158 2.94 -4.28 19.36
C PHE A 158 3.39 -5.74 19.33
N SER A 159 3.54 -6.32 18.14
CA SER A 159 4.08 -7.66 17.91
C SER A 159 5.50 -7.78 18.46
N LYS A 160 6.39 -6.85 18.12
CA LYS A 160 7.77 -6.88 18.61
C LYS A 160 7.84 -6.82 20.14
N TRP A 161 7.00 -5.99 20.76
CA TRP A 161 6.90 -5.91 22.22
C TRP A 161 6.34 -7.19 22.83
N TRP A 162 5.27 -7.74 22.25
CA TRP A 162 4.57 -8.92 22.73
C TRP A 162 5.49 -10.14 22.86
N ASP A 163 6.41 -10.32 21.91
CA ASP A 163 7.39 -11.41 21.90
C ASP A 163 8.34 -11.37 23.12
N ASN A 164 8.55 -10.18 23.69
CA ASN A 164 9.52 -9.94 24.76
C ASN A 164 8.91 -9.83 26.17
N ILE A 165 7.59 -9.99 26.32
CA ILE A 165 6.92 -9.87 27.63
C ILE A 165 6.49 -11.20 28.23
N SER A 166 6.36 -11.22 29.56
CA SER A 166 5.93 -12.39 30.31
C SER A 166 4.48 -12.80 30.01
N ALA A 167 4.15 -14.07 30.24
CA ALA A 167 2.78 -14.58 30.14
C ALA A 167 1.78 -13.81 31.02
N GLN A 168 2.22 -13.33 32.19
CA GLN A 168 1.39 -12.50 33.07
C GLN A 168 1.04 -11.14 32.43
N LYS A 169 2.00 -10.46 31.80
CA LYS A 169 1.73 -9.21 31.07
C LYS A 169 0.83 -9.47 29.86
N ARG A 170 1.04 -10.56 29.12
CA ARG A 170 0.16 -10.96 28.00
C ARG A 170 -1.28 -11.19 28.47
N ALA A 171 -1.47 -11.85 29.61
CA ALA A 171 -2.80 -12.04 30.20
C ALA A 171 -3.44 -10.72 30.65
N ALA A 172 -2.66 -9.81 31.24
CA ALA A 172 -3.13 -8.47 31.60
C ALA A 172 -3.59 -7.67 30.37
N VAL A 173 -2.83 -7.69 29.27
CA VAL A 173 -3.24 -7.06 28.00
C VAL A 173 -4.56 -7.65 27.50
N ARG A 174 -4.69 -8.98 27.44
CA ARG A 174 -5.95 -9.60 26.99
C ARG A 174 -7.15 -9.17 27.84
N ARG A 175 -6.96 -9.00 29.16
CA ARG A 175 -8.00 -8.47 30.04
C ARG A 175 -8.32 -7.00 29.75
N LEU A 176 -7.30 -6.16 29.53
CA LEU A 176 -7.48 -4.75 29.17
C LEU A 176 -8.20 -4.58 27.82
N VAL A 177 -7.95 -5.49 26.88
CA VAL A 177 -8.67 -5.52 25.60
C VAL A 177 -10.10 -6.04 25.80
N GLY A 178 -10.26 -7.16 26.51
CA GLY A 178 -11.55 -7.80 26.74
C GLY A 178 -12.53 -6.96 27.59
N ASN A 179 -12.04 -6.04 28.42
CA ASN A 179 -12.87 -5.11 29.18
C ASN A 179 -13.01 -3.72 28.53
N GLY A 180 -12.49 -3.53 27.30
CA GLY A 180 -12.60 -2.29 26.54
C GLY A 180 -11.70 -1.15 27.00
N GLN A 181 -10.76 -1.38 27.92
CA GLN A 181 -9.80 -0.35 28.33
C GLN A 181 -8.75 -0.05 27.27
N LEU A 182 -8.30 -1.07 26.53
CA LEU A 182 -7.38 -0.95 25.40
C LEU A 182 -8.10 -1.36 24.12
N GLU A 183 -8.18 -0.48 23.13
CA GLU A 183 -8.74 -0.80 21.81
C GLU A 183 -7.63 -0.82 20.75
N MET A 184 -7.63 -1.87 19.92
CA MET A 184 -6.82 -1.93 18.71
C MET A 184 -7.60 -1.27 17.56
N VAL A 185 -7.06 -0.20 16.99
CA VAL A 185 -7.68 0.60 15.93
C VAL A 185 -6.92 0.39 14.62
N THR A 186 -7.63 0.31 13.49
CA THR A 186 -7.15 -0.17 12.18
C THR A 186 -6.62 -1.62 12.22
N GLY A 187 -5.63 -1.89 13.07
CA GLY A 187 -4.95 -3.18 13.27
C GLY A 187 -4.05 -3.60 12.12
N GLY A 188 -3.67 -2.68 11.24
CA GLY A 188 -2.65 -2.93 10.23
C GLY A 188 -1.26 -3.08 10.85
N TRP A 189 -0.34 -3.71 10.11
CA TRP A 189 1.06 -3.78 10.52
C TRP A 189 1.64 -2.37 10.74
N VAL A 190 1.19 -1.41 9.94
CA VAL A 190 1.52 0.02 10.04
C VAL A 190 0.27 0.88 9.80
N MET A 191 0.40 2.19 10.01
CA MET A 191 -0.48 3.18 9.39
C MET A 191 0.12 3.53 8.02
N PRO A 192 -0.42 2.99 6.90
CA PRO A 192 0.28 3.08 5.63
C PRO A 192 0.13 4.46 4.97
N ASP A 193 1.04 4.79 4.05
CA ASP A 193 0.78 5.82 3.04
C ASP A 193 -0.43 5.42 2.19
N GLU A 194 -1.16 6.42 1.71
CA GLU A 194 -2.33 6.23 0.85
C GLU A 194 -2.15 6.79 -0.57
N ALA A 195 -1.00 7.41 -0.89
CA ALA A 195 -0.72 7.89 -2.25
C ALA A 195 0.13 6.92 -3.07
N ASN A 196 1.27 6.49 -2.53
CA ASN A 196 2.24 5.67 -3.26
C ASN A 196 2.06 4.18 -3.04
N SER A 197 1.31 3.77 -2.01
CA SER A 197 1.06 2.36 -1.70
C SER A 197 0.16 1.73 -2.77
N HIS A 198 0.56 0.57 -3.26
CA HIS A 198 -0.32 -0.22 -4.13
C HIS A 198 -1.29 -1.03 -3.27
N TYR A 199 -2.53 -1.22 -3.76
CA TYR A 199 -3.59 -1.87 -2.98
C TYR A 199 -3.21 -3.29 -2.51
N PHE A 200 -2.36 -4.01 -3.26
CA PHE A 200 -1.84 -5.31 -2.84
C PHE A 200 -1.10 -5.19 -1.51
N ALA A 201 -0.11 -4.31 -1.41
CA ALA A 201 0.65 -4.11 -0.18
C ALA A 201 -0.19 -3.50 0.96
N MET A 202 -1.18 -2.65 0.64
CA MET A 202 -2.14 -2.13 1.63
C MET A 202 -2.99 -3.25 2.26
N ILE A 203 -3.45 -4.21 1.44
CA ILE A 203 -4.18 -5.39 1.90
C ILE A 203 -3.24 -6.29 2.72
N ASP A 204 -2.04 -6.54 2.21
CA ASP A 204 -1.11 -7.50 2.78
C ASP A 204 -0.64 -7.09 4.19
N GLN A 205 -0.34 -5.80 4.38
CA GLN A 205 -0.01 -5.27 5.71
C GLN A 205 -1.21 -5.31 6.67
N LEU A 206 -2.44 -5.17 6.16
CA LEU A 206 -3.67 -5.24 6.95
C LEU A 206 -3.93 -6.69 7.39
N ILE A 207 -3.76 -7.65 6.48
CA ILE A 207 -3.84 -9.09 6.76
C ILE A 207 -2.83 -9.49 7.83
N GLU A 208 -1.56 -9.09 7.69
CA GLU A 208 -0.51 -9.46 8.65
C GLU A 208 -0.85 -8.95 10.07
N GLY A 209 -1.32 -7.70 10.18
CA GLY A 209 -1.73 -7.13 11.47
C GLY A 209 -2.98 -7.81 12.06
N HIS A 210 -4.02 -8.03 11.24
CA HIS A 210 -5.27 -8.67 11.68
C HIS A 210 -5.06 -10.13 12.11
N GLN A 211 -4.34 -10.92 11.31
CA GLN A 211 -4.02 -12.31 11.67
C GLN A 211 -3.17 -12.38 12.94
N TRP A 212 -2.24 -11.44 13.12
CA TRP A 212 -1.45 -11.38 14.34
C TRP A 212 -2.33 -11.08 15.56
N LEU A 213 -3.24 -10.11 15.46
CA LEU A 213 -4.19 -9.74 16.52
C LEU A 213 -5.11 -10.90 16.88
N GLU A 214 -5.72 -11.54 15.89
CA GLU A 214 -6.61 -12.70 16.09
C GLU A 214 -5.87 -13.83 16.80
N LYS A 215 -4.68 -14.20 16.31
CA LYS A 215 -3.90 -15.33 16.87
C LYS A 215 -3.41 -15.08 18.30
N ASN A 216 -2.99 -13.85 18.63
CA ASN A 216 -2.31 -13.58 19.90
C ASN A 216 -3.23 -13.00 20.97
N ILE A 217 -4.19 -12.17 20.56
CA ILE A 217 -5.07 -11.40 21.46
C ILE A 217 -6.51 -11.92 21.36
N GLY A 218 -6.97 -12.32 20.17
CA GLY A 218 -8.34 -12.77 19.92
C GLY A 218 -9.30 -11.62 19.62
N VAL A 219 -8.85 -10.58 18.90
CA VAL A 219 -9.68 -9.43 18.53
C VAL A 219 -9.56 -9.03 17.08
N THR A 220 -10.65 -8.46 16.56
CA THR A 220 -10.72 -7.83 15.25
C THR A 220 -11.07 -6.35 15.45
N PRO A 221 -10.26 -5.40 14.92
CA PRO A 221 -10.56 -3.98 14.99
C PRO A 221 -11.92 -3.63 14.37
N ARG A 222 -12.62 -2.65 14.95
CA ARG A 222 -13.94 -2.18 14.47
C ARG A 222 -13.90 -0.85 13.72
N SER A 223 -12.82 -0.08 13.95
CA SER A 223 -12.69 1.31 13.54
C SER A 223 -11.30 1.59 12.99
N GLY A 224 -11.22 2.36 11.90
CA GLY A 224 -9.98 2.85 11.32
C GLY A 224 -9.49 4.13 12.01
N TRP A 225 -8.18 4.26 12.09
CA TRP A 225 -7.47 5.41 12.63
C TRP A 225 -6.29 5.72 11.70
N ALA A 226 -6.39 6.83 10.95
CA ALA A 226 -5.42 7.24 9.96
C ALA A 226 -5.12 8.74 10.12
N VAL A 227 -4.33 9.10 11.14
CA VAL A 227 -4.09 10.52 11.48
C VAL A 227 -2.92 11.15 10.75
N ASP A 228 -2.00 10.34 10.21
CA ASP A 228 -0.74 10.84 9.65
C ASP A 228 -0.42 10.54 8.17
N PRO A 229 -1.22 9.78 7.38
CA PRO A 229 -1.04 9.78 5.91
C PRO A 229 -1.20 11.18 5.32
N PHE A 230 -0.38 11.57 4.35
CA PHE A 230 -0.32 12.94 3.82
C PHE A 230 -1.38 13.22 2.74
N GLY A 231 -2.64 13.09 3.12
CA GLY A 231 -3.81 13.01 2.24
C GLY A 231 -4.34 11.58 2.17
N TYR A 232 -5.57 11.41 1.68
CA TYR A 232 -6.29 10.13 1.78
C TYR A 232 -6.89 9.67 0.46
N SER A 233 -6.73 8.38 0.18
CA SER A 233 -7.29 7.71 -0.99
C SER A 233 -8.67 7.15 -0.67
N SER A 234 -9.56 7.09 -1.66
CA SER A 234 -10.80 6.30 -1.52
C SER A 234 -10.54 4.78 -1.45
N THR A 235 -9.30 4.32 -1.68
CA THR A 235 -8.95 2.90 -1.55
C THR A 235 -9.04 2.40 -0.11
N MET A 236 -8.51 3.16 0.86
CA MET A 236 -8.52 2.75 2.27
C MET A 236 -9.93 2.51 2.84
N PRO A 237 -10.92 3.43 2.71
CA PRO A 237 -12.27 3.18 3.19
C PRO A 237 -12.90 1.93 2.57
N TYR A 238 -12.64 1.65 1.28
CA TYR A 238 -13.11 0.42 0.64
C TYR A 238 -12.50 -0.82 1.30
N LEU A 239 -11.19 -0.85 1.49
CA LEU A 239 -10.51 -1.98 2.13
C LEU A 239 -10.99 -2.20 3.56
N LEU A 240 -11.08 -1.13 4.37
CA LEU A 240 -11.57 -1.23 5.74
C LEU A 240 -13.02 -1.73 5.80
N LYS A 241 -13.90 -1.25 4.92
CA LYS A 241 -15.29 -1.74 4.82
C LYS A 241 -15.34 -3.22 4.46
N ARG A 242 -14.54 -3.66 3.47
CA ARG A 242 -14.44 -5.08 3.07
C ARG A 242 -13.77 -5.96 4.15
N SER A 243 -13.09 -5.34 5.11
CA SER A 243 -12.57 -5.97 6.32
C SER A 243 -13.51 -5.86 7.53
N ASN A 244 -14.80 -5.54 7.34
CA ASN A 244 -15.84 -5.41 8.37
C ASN A 244 -15.68 -4.26 9.38
N LEU A 245 -14.85 -3.25 9.07
CA LEU A 245 -14.84 -2.03 9.88
C LEU A 245 -16.04 -1.16 9.53
N THR A 246 -16.54 -0.46 10.54
CA THR A 246 -17.80 0.31 10.45
C THR A 246 -17.61 1.82 10.54
N GLY A 247 -16.45 2.25 11.03
CA GLY A 247 -16.09 3.67 11.14
C GLY A 247 -14.61 3.89 10.87
N MET A 248 -14.23 5.11 10.53
CA MET A 248 -12.82 5.51 10.43
C MET A 248 -12.62 6.99 10.78
N VAL A 249 -11.41 7.34 11.20
CA VAL A 249 -10.99 8.71 11.49
C VAL A 249 -9.83 9.11 10.57
N ILE A 250 -9.94 10.28 9.94
CA ILE A 250 -8.91 10.91 9.11
C ILE A 250 -8.59 12.34 9.61
N GLN A 251 -7.42 12.84 9.25
CA GLN A 251 -6.90 14.13 9.73
C GLN A 251 -6.27 15.02 8.66
N ARG A 252 -5.22 14.62 7.94
CA ARG A 252 -4.47 15.48 7.00
C ARG A 252 -5.19 15.73 5.66
N VAL A 253 -6.28 16.47 5.74
CA VAL A 253 -7.05 16.98 4.60
C VAL A 253 -6.72 18.46 4.42
N HIS A 254 -6.71 18.94 3.16
CA HIS A 254 -6.43 20.35 2.83
C HIS A 254 -7.24 21.32 3.71
N TYR A 255 -6.58 22.34 4.26
CA TYR A 255 -7.18 23.23 5.26
C TYR A 255 -8.45 23.95 4.76
N ALA A 256 -8.50 24.37 3.49
CA ALA A 256 -9.70 24.95 2.88
C ALA A 256 -10.90 23.99 2.84
N ILE A 257 -10.67 22.69 2.63
CA ILE A 257 -11.73 21.67 2.68
C ILE A 257 -12.23 21.50 4.11
N LYS A 258 -11.32 21.42 5.09
CA LYS A 258 -11.69 21.39 6.52
C LYS A 258 -12.53 22.60 6.91
N LYS A 259 -12.14 23.81 6.49
CA LYS A 259 -12.88 25.06 6.73
C LYS A 259 -14.30 24.98 6.14
N HIS A 260 -14.41 24.56 4.89
CA HIS A 260 -15.70 24.42 4.22
C HIS A 260 -16.60 23.39 4.91
N PHE A 261 -16.08 22.17 5.15
CA PHE A 261 -16.84 21.11 5.80
C PHE A 261 -17.20 21.44 7.25
N ALA A 262 -16.36 22.18 7.97
CA ALA A 262 -16.68 22.68 9.28
C ALA A 262 -17.83 23.70 9.24
N ALA A 263 -17.82 24.62 8.28
CA ALA A 263 -18.87 25.63 8.11
C ALA A 263 -20.23 25.01 7.71
N THR A 264 -20.20 23.89 6.98
CA THR A 264 -21.42 23.19 6.53
C THR A 264 -21.74 21.93 7.32
N GLN A 265 -21.03 21.68 8.43
CA GLN A 265 -21.17 20.49 9.29
C GLN A 265 -21.11 19.16 8.51
N ASN A 266 -20.19 19.06 7.56
CA ASN A 266 -19.93 17.90 6.70
C ASN A 266 -18.63 17.16 7.04
N LEU A 267 -18.10 17.34 8.25
CA LEU A 267 -16.91 16.63 8.74
C LEU A 267 -17.18 15.17 9.10
N GLU A 268 -18.43 14.76 9.18
CA GLU A 268 -18.86 13.38 9.37
C GLU A 268 -19.69 12.97 8.16
N PHE A 269 -19.32 11.88 7.48
CA PHE A 269 -19.97 11.47 6.22
C PHE A 269 -19.84 9.96 5.99
N MET A 270 -20.74 9.40 5.18
CA MET A 270 -20.57 8.06 4.63
C MET A 270 -19.65 8.15 3.42
N TRP A 271 -18.44 7.60 3.51
CA TRP A 271 -17.49 7.61 2.40
C TRP A 271 -17.74 6.42 1.48
N ARG A 272 -18.17 6.71 0.25
CA ARG A 272 -18.55 5.75 -0.79
C ARG A 272 -17.57 5.79 -1.96
N GLN A 273 -17.36 4.64 -2.61
CA GLN A 273 -16.65 4.61 -3.88
C GLN A 273 -17.46 5.32 -4.99
N THR A 274 -16.77 6.00 -5.89
CA THR A 274 -17.42 6.80 -6.96
C THR A 274 -18.24 5.95 -7.94
N TRP A 275 -17.94 4.66 -8.05
CA TRP A 275 -18.62 3.69 -8.90
C TRP A 275 -19.66 2.85 -8.18
N ASP A 276 -19.90 3.05 -6.88
CA ASP A 276 -20.84 2.24 -6.10
C ASP A 276 -22.25 2.86 -6.10
N PRO A 277 -23.25 2.24 -6.75
CA PRO A 277 -24.62 2.74 -6.76
C PRO A 277 -25.47 2.25 -5.56
N ASP A 278 -25.06 1.18 -4.86
CA ASP A 278 -25.90 0.45 -3.92
C ASP A 278 -25.56 0.69 -2.45
N SER A 279 -24.58 1.55 -2.17
CA SER A 279 -24.12 1.90 -0.82
C SER A 279 -23.37 0.77 -0.10
N SER A 280 -23.04 -0.33 -0.77
CA SER A 280 -22.35 -1.47 -0.15
C SER A 280 -20.93 -1.15 0.32
N THR A 281 -20.32 -0.09 -0.22
CA THR A 281 -18.97 0.35 0.12
C THR A 281 -18.93 1.45 1.20
N ASP A 282 -20.09 1.89 1.69
CA ASP A 282 -20.18 2.98 2.66
C ASP A 282 -19.51 2.62 4.00
N ILE A 283 -18.59 3.48 4.42
CA ILE A 283 -18.02 3.49 5.78
C ILE A 283 -18.20 4.88 6.40
N PHE A 284 -18.59 4.93 7.68
CA PHE A 284 -18.74 6.21 8.37
C PHE A 284 -17.35 6.81 8.64
N CYS A 285 -17.08 7.97 8.08
CA CYS A 285 -15.80 8.66 8.21
C CYS A 285 -15.96 9.92 9.06
N HIS A 286 -15.09 10.07 10.06
CA HIS A 286 -14.91 11.29 10.83
C HIS A 286 -13.64 12.00 10.36
N MET A 287 -13.79 13.19 9.80
CA MET A 287 -12.70 14.11 9.53
C MET A 287 -12.49 15.01 10.75
N MET A 288 -11.27 14.96 11.30
CA MET A 288 -10.87 15.88 12.35
C MET A 288 -10.78 17.33 11.79
N PRO A 289 -11.13 18.38 12.55
CA PRO A 289 -11.41 19.70 11.96
C PRO A 289 -10.18 20.61 11.85
N PHE A 290 -9.15 20.36 12.65
CA PHE A 290 -8.07 21.31 12.88
C PHE A 290 -6.75 20.86 12.25
N TYR A 291 -5.71 21.66 12.45
CA TYR A 291 -4.41 21.56 11.78
C TYR A 291 -3.63 20.27 12.08
N SER A 292 -3.60 19.83 13.33
CA SER A 292 -2.82 18.65 13.78
C SER A 292 -3.67 17.68 14.61
N TYR A 293 -3.15 16.47 14.84
CA TYR A 293 -3.69 15.50 15.80
C TYR A 293 -3.07 15.64 17.20
N ASP A 294 -2.17 16.60 17.41
CA ASP A 294 -1.62 16.90 18.73
C ASP A 294 -2.68 17.50 19.68
N VAL A 295 -2.42 17.43 20.99
CA VAL A 295 -3.35 17.96 22.02
C VAL A 295 -3.76 19.44 21.78
N PRO A 296 -2.82 20.36 21.44
CA PRO A 296 -3.18 21.74 21.09
C PRO A 296 -4.23 21.88 19.98
N HIS A 297 -4.30 20.96 19.02
CA HIS A 297 -5.23 21.06 17.90
C HIS A 297 -6.35 19.99 17.95
N THR A 298 -6.61 19.37 19.09
CA THR A 298 -7.70 18.38 19.20
C THR A 298 -8.79 18.74 20.21
N CYS A 299 -8.49 19.59 21.21
CA CYS A 299 -9.47 19.96 22.23
C CYS A 299 -10.53 20.96 21.72
N GLY A 300 -10.16 21.83 20.77
CA GLY A 300 -10.99 22.92 20.28
C GLY A 300 -10.20 23.89 19.39
N PRO A 301 -10.82 25.00 18.97
CA PRO A 301 -10.26 25.90 17.96
C PRO A 301 -9.06 26.75 18.43
N ASP A 302 -8.90 26.99 19.73
CA ASP A 302 -7.81 27.83 20.26
C ASP A 302 -6.67 26.98 20.82
N PRO A 303 -5.55 26.80 20.07
CA PRO A 303 -4.45 25.98 20.54
C PRO A 303 -3.70 26.59 21.73
N LYS A 304 -3.80 27.91 21.96
CA LYS A 304 -3.27 28.55 23.18
C LYS A 304 -4.01 28.06 24.43
N ILE A 305 -5.32 27.77 24.31
CA ILE A 305 -6.11 27.20 25.40
C ILE A 305 -5.85 25.70 25.49
N CYS A 306 -5.99 24.96 24.39
CA CYS A 306 -5.84 23.51 24.38
C CYS A 306 -4.47 23.03 24.86
N CYS A 307 -3.40 23.76 24.53
CA CYS A 307 -2.06 23.42 25.00
C CYS A 307 -1.95 23.41 26.54
N GLN A 308 -2.78 24.20 27.25
CA GLN A 308 -2.81 24.20 28.72
C GLN A 308 -3.44 22.93 29.33
N PHE A 309 -4.00 22.06 28.50
CA PHE A 309 -4.56 20.76 28.88
C PHE A 309 -3.73 19.60 28.31
N ASP A 310 -2.52 19.90 27.80
CA ASP A 310 -1.46 18.91 27.58
C ASP A 310 -0.56 18.86 28.81
N PHE A 311 -0.87 17.97 29.76
CA PHE A 311 -0.14 17.93 31.04
C PHE A 311 1.30 17.36 30.92
N LYS A 312 1.74 16.89 29.74
CA LYS A 312 3.19 16.65 29.50
C LYS A 312 3.98 17.96 29.46
N ARG A 313 3.32 19.07 29.15
CA ARG A 313 3.92 20.41 29.03
C ARG A 313 3.89 21.20 30.33
N LEU A 314 3.59 20.56 31.47
CA LEU A 314 3.67 21.19 32.78
C LEU A 314 5.06 21.82 33.00
N PRO A 315 5.17 22.97 33.69
CA PRO A 315 6.43 23.65 33.93
C PRO A 315 7.50 22.74 34.56
N GLY A 316 8.76 22.93 34.17
CA GLY A 316 9.91 22.13 34.62
C GLY A 316 10.27 20.97 33.68
N GLY A 317 9.45 20.71 32.65
CA GLY A 317 9.76 19.78 31.57
C GLY A 317 10.62 20.37 30.45
N ARG A 318 10.92 19.55 29.43
CA ARG A 318 11.63 19.97 28.20
C ARG A 318 10.71 20.54 27.12
N ILE A 319 9.41 20.31 27.24
CA ILE A 319 8.41 20.68 26.24
C ILE A 319 7.49 21.73 26.86
N ASN A 320 7.30 22.84 26.14
CA ASN A 320 6.49 23.97 26.59
C ASN A 320 5.38 24.27 25.57
N CYS A 321 4.43 25.12 25.96
CA CYS A 321 3.43 25.65 25.04
C CYS A 321 4.00 26.80 24.19
N PRO A 322 4.01 26.69 22.85
CA PRO A 322 4.48 27.76 21.96
C PRO A 322 3.73 29.09 22.18
N TRP A 323 2.46 29.02 22.58
CA TRP A 323 1.62 30.19 22.86
C TRP A 323 1.86 30.84 24.23
N LYS A 324 2.96 30.49 24.91
CA LYS A 324 3.48 31.15 26.14
C LYS A 324 2.57 31.07 27.37
N VAL A 325 1.52 30.26 27.35
CA VAL A 325 0.68 29.96 28.51
C VAL A 325 0.83 28.48 28.85
N PRO A 326 1.53 28.12 29.94
CA PRO A 326 1.74 26.72 30.29
C PRO A 326 0.49 26.07 30.92
N PRO A 327 0.40 24.74 30.89
CA PRO A 327 -0.54 23.98 31.72
C PRO A 327 -0.37 24.27 33.20
N ARG A 328 -1.46 24.08 33.96
CA ARG A 328 -1.46 24.11 35.43
C ARG A 328 -2.02 22.79 35.95
N ALA A 329 -1.41 22.22 36.97
CA ALA A 329 -1.99 21.05 37.64
C ALA A 329 -3.38 21.40 38.18
N ILE A 330 -4.33 20.49 37.99
CA ILE A 330 -5.72 20.65 38.39
C ILE A 330 -5.84 20.39 39.87
N THR A 331 -6.35 21.37 40.61
CA THR A 331 -6.57 21.33 42.06
C THR A 331 -8.00 21.71 42.36
N GLU A 332 -8.47 21.43 43.57
CA GLU A 332 -9.80 21.85 44.02
C GLU A 332 -10.02 23.37 43.88
N ALA A 333 -8.95 24.16 44.05
CA ALA A 333 -9.01 25.61 43.95
C ALA A 333 -9.17 26.14 42.51
N ASN A 334 -8.75 25.38 41.49
CA ASN A 334 -8.79 25.84 40.09
C ASN A 334 -9.71 25.02 39.16
N VAL A 335 -10.19 23.85 39.60
CA VAL A 335 -10.90 22.90 38.72
C VAL A 335 -12.12 23.54 38.06
N ALA A 336 -12.87 24.40 38.75
CA ALA A 336 -14.03 25.07 38.18
C ALA A 336 -13.67 25.99 36.99
N GLU A 337 -12.67 26.84 37.16
CA GLU A 337 -12.17 27.74 36.10
C GLU A 337 -11.58 26.96 34.93
N ARG A 338 -10.79 25.92 35.23
CA ARG A 338 -10.15 25.08 34.21
C ARG A 338 -11.18 24.25 33.43
N ALA A 339 -12.16 23.68 34.11
CA ALA A 339 -13.23 22.89 33.51
C ALA A 339 -14.09 23.75 32.59
N GLN A 340 -14.44 24.98 33.01
CA GLN A 340 -15.20 25.90 32.17
C GLN A 340 -14.43 26.30 30.91
N LEU A 341 -13.12 26.56 31.03
CA LEU A 341 -12.27 26.90 29.90
C LEU A 341 -12.15 25.75 28.89
N LEU A 342 -12.01 24.50 29.37
CA LEU A 342 -11.97 23.33 28.50
C LEU A 342 -13.34 23.04 27.86
N LEU A 343 -14.42 23.21 28.64
CA LEU A 343 -15.78 23.00 28.16
C LEU A 343 -16.15 24.00 27.05
N ASP A 344 -15.71 25.26 27.14
CA ASP A 344 -15.86 26.23 26.04
C ASP A 344 -15.23 25.71 24.74
N GLN A 345 -14.03 25.13 24.81
CA GLN A 345 -13.36 24.56 23.65
C GLN A 345 -14.10 23.33 23.09
N TYR A 346 -14.58 22.44 23.96
CA TYR A 346 -15.42 21.30 23.55
C TYR A 346 -16.73 21.74 22.90
N ARG A 347 -17.40 22.74 23.48
CA ARG A 347 -18.63 23.31 22.94
C ARG A 347 -18.40 23.92 21.56
N LYS A 348 -17.35 24.74 21.38
CA LYS A 348 -16.95 25.27 20.07
C LYS A 348 -16.67 24.16 19.07
N LYS A 349 -15.86 23.16 19.43
CA LYS A 349 -15.57 22.03 18.54
C LYS A 349 -16.84 21.29 18.13
N SER A 350 -17.78 21.07 19.06
CA SER A 350 -19.04 20.36 18.78
C SER A 350 -19.95 21.08 17.79
N LYS A 351 -19.83 22.40 17.62
CA LYS A 351 -20.61 23.15 16.60
C LYS A 351 -20.19 22.79 15.17
N LEU A 352 -19.00 22.23 14.97
CA LEU A 352 -18.51 21.82 13.65
C LEU A 352 -19.09 20.46 13.19
N TYR A 353 -19.80 19.76 14.07
CA TYR A 353 -20.35 18.44 13.84
C TYR A 353 -21.88 18.44 13.95
N ARG A 354 -22.53 17.42 13.38
CA ARG A 354 -24.00 17.31 13.40
C ARG A 354 -24.52 16.74 14.72
N SER A 355 -23.73 15.85 15.33
CA SER A 355 -24.10 15.19 16.58
C SER A 355 -23.67 15.97 17.83
N LYS A 356 -24.32 15.70 18.96
CA LYS A 356 -23.86 16.13 20.30
C LYS A 356 -22.93 15.08 20.94
N VAL A 357 -22.20 14.30 20.14
CA VAL A 357 -21.19 13.34 20.59
C VAL A 357 -19.86 13.78 20.02
N LEU A 358 -18.91 14.10 20.90
CA LEU A 358 -17.65 14.74 20.54
C LEU A 358 -16.47 13.79 20.75
N LEU A 359 -15.73 13.56 19.67
CA LEU A 359 -14.42 12.91 19.71
C LEU A 359 -13.32 13.92 20.03
N VAL A 360 -12.50 13.65 21.04
CA VAL A 360 -11.36 14.49 21.44
C VAL A 360 -10.11 13.62 21.59
N PRO A 361 -9.26 13.50 20.56
CA PRO A 361 -7.98 12.78 20.70
C PRO A 361 -7.06 13.43 21.73
N LEU A 362 -6.43 12.62 22.59
CA LEU A 362 -5.47 13.06 23.59
C LEU A 362 -4.14 12.34 23.38
N GLY A 363 -3.33 12.86 22.49
CA GLY A 363 -2.05 12.26 22.13
C GLY A 363 -1.24 13.17 21.22
N ASP A 364 -0.13 12.62 20.76
CA ASP A 364 0.88 13.24 19.89
C ASP A 364 1.92 12.12 19.58
N ASP A 365 3.01 12.46 18.91
CA ASP A 365 4.10 11.55 18.58
C ASP A 365 4.79 11.01 19.84
N PHE A 366 4.90 9.68 19.92
CA PHE A 366 5.58 8.93 20.97
C PHE A 366 5.24 9.42 22.40
N ARG A 367 3.99 9.81 22.62
CA ARG A 367 3.45 10.20 23.93
C ARG A 367 3.31 8.96 24.83
N TYR A 368 3.12 9.20 26.12
CA TYR A 368 2.95 8.17 27.14
C TYR A 368 4.23 7.34 27.39
N ASP A 369 5.40 7.91 27.10
CA ASP A 369 6.71 7.25 27.19
C ASP A 369 7.25 7.14 28.62
N LYS A 370 6.67 7.89 29.57
CA LYS A 370 7.08 7.89 30.98
C LYS A 370 5.88 7.69 31.91
N PRO A 371 6.00 6.90 33.00
CA PRO A 371 4.91 6.69 33.95
C PRO A 371 4.32 7.98 34.55
N GLN A 372 5.15 9.00 34.81
CA GLN A 372 4.70 10.29 35.34
C GLN A 372 3.78 11.03 34.38
N GLU A 373 3.97 10.81 33.09
CA GLU A 373 3.16 11.42 32.05
C GLU A 373 1.75 10.81 32.00
N TRP A 374 1.65 9.48 32.16
CA TRP A 374 0.37 8.79 32.37
C TRP A 374 -0.37 9.37 33.57
N ASP A 375 0.30 9.48 34.71
CA ASP A 375 -0.31 10.01 35.93
C ASP A 375 -0.76 11.46 35.75
N ALA A 376 0.10 12.31 35.16
CA ALA A 376 -0.23 13.70 34.91
C ALA A 376 -1.44 13.84 33.97
N GLN A 377 -1.50 13.07 32.87
CA GLN A 377 -2.65 13.14 31.95
C GLN A 377 -3.92 12.62 32.61
N PHE A 378 -3.91 11.37 33.09
CA PHE A 378 -5.12 10.72 33.58
C PHE A 378 -5.68 11.38 34.84
N LEU A 379 -4.83 11.74 35.82
CA LEU A 379 -5.33 12.33 37.07
C LEU A 379 -5.91 13.73 36.88
N ASN A 380 -5.27 14.57 36.06
CA ASN A 380 -5.76 15.93 35.83
C ASN A 380 -7.06 15.93 35.01
N TYR A 381 -7.15 15.13 33.94
CA TYR A 381 -8.39 14.99 33.18
C TYR A 381 -9.50 14.37 34.01
N GLN A 382 -9.21 13.37 34.84
CA GLN A 382 -10.23 12.75 35.69
C GLN A 382 -10.82 13.75 36.70
N ARG A 383 -9.99 14.62 37.30
CA ARG A 383 -10.49 15.72 38.17
C ARG A 383 -11.42 16.67 37.41
N ILE A 384 -11.10 17.00 36.16
CA ILE A 384 -11.96 17.82 35.32
C ILE A 384 -13.27 17.10 35.00
N PHE A 385 -13.22 15.82 34.62
CA PHE A 385 -14.41 15.02 34.32
C PHE A 385 -15.33 14.87 35.53
N ASP A 386 -14.76 14.55 36.70
CA ASP A 386 -15.51 14.42 37.95
C ASP A 386 -16.22 15.74 38.29
N PHE A 387 -15.55 16.89 38.10
CA PHE A 387 -16.20 18.20 38.27
C PHE A 387 -17.30 18.45 37.23
N LEU A 388 -17.01 18.28 35.93
CA LEU A 388 -17.99 18.53 34.86
C LEU A 388 -19.25 17.68 35.03
N ASN A 389 -19.09 16.39 35.32
CA ASN A 389 -20.19 15.44 35.43
C ASN A 389 -21.00 15.62 36.73
N ALA A 390 -20.42 16.25 37.75
CA ALA A 390 -21.11 16.57 39.01
C ALA A 390 -21.96 17.85 38.93
N GLN A 391 -21.93 18.58 37.80
CA GLN A 391 -22.63 19.85 37.62
C GLN A 391 -23.70 19.73 36.51
N PRO A 392 -24.93 19.28 36.82
CA PRO A 392 -25.98 19.04 35.82
C PRO A 392 -26.31 20.25 34.94
N GLN A 393 -26.17 21.46 35.47
CA GLN A 393 -26.40 22.73 34.76
C GLN A 393 -25.37 23.01 33.65
N LEU A 394 -24.26 22.26 33.60
CA LEU A 394 -23.30 22.35 32.50
C LEU A 394 -23.70 21.51 31.28
N HIS A 395 -24.73 20.66 31.41
CA HIS A 395 -25.28 19.83 30.33
C HIS A 395 -24.20 19.08 29.54
N VAL A 396 -23.25 18.47 30.24
CA VAL A 396 -22.13 17.74 29.65
C VAL A 396 -21.86 16.43 30.40
N GLN A 397 -21.48 15.41 29.66
CA GLN A 397 -20.91 14.18 30.18
C GLN A 397 -19.55 13.95 29.51
N ALA A 398 -18.46 14.08 30.26
CA ALA A 398 -17.10 13.89 29.77
C ALA A 398 -16.45 12.66 30.39
N GLN A 399 -15.78 11.85 29.58
CA GLN A 399 -15.09 10.65 30.03
C GLN A 399 -13.94 10.29 29.08
N PHE A 400 -13.04 9.43 29.57
CA PHE A 400 -12.15 8.73 28.65
C PHE A 400 -12.95 7.74 27.80
N GLY A 401 -12.61 7.64 26.53
CA GLY A 401 -13.23 6.76 25.56
C GLY A 401 -12.23 6.08 24.66
N THR A 402 -12.72 5.13 23.88
CA THR A 402 -12.06 4.61 22.67
C THR A 402 -12.80 5.10 21.42
N LEU A 403 -12.35 4.68 20.22
CA LEU A 403 -13.10 4.98 19.00
C LEU A 403 -14.42 4.21 18.94
N SER A 404 -14.46 2.97 19.42
CA SER A 404 -15.73 2.22 19.53
C SER A 404 -16.72 2.93 20.44
N ASP A 405 -16.30 3.44 21.60
CA ASP A 405 -17.18 4.20 22.48
C ASP A 405 -17.82 5.42 21.78
N TYR A 406 -17.03 6.15 20.99
CA TYR A 406 -17.49 7.32 20.21
C TYR A 406 -18.48 6.92 19.10
N PHE A 407 -18.11 5.97 18.24
CA PHE A 407 -19.00 5.55 17.14
C PHE A 407 -20.26 4.85 17.65
N ASP A 408 -20.16 4.00 18.67
CA ASP A 408 -21.32 3.33 19.26
C ASP A 408 -22.29 4.35 19.89
N ALA A 409 -21.78 5.43 20.49
CA ALA A 409 -22.62 6.52 20.99
C ALA A 409 -23.37 7.26 19.86
N LEU A 410 -22.73 7.49 18.70
CA LEU A 410 -23.38 8.05 17.51
C LEU A 410 -24.51 7.15 17.01
N TYR A 411 -24.21 5.86 16.79
CA TYR A 411 -25.17 4.87 16.31
C TYR A 411 -26.35 4.70 17.26
N LYS A 412 -26.06 4.60 18.57
CA LYS A 412 -27.08 4.48 19.62
C LYS A 412 -28.01 5.70 19.65
N LYS A 413 -27.47 6.92 19.55
CA LYS A 413 -28.30 8.14 19.52
C LYS A 413 -29.18 8.20 18.27
N ALA A 414 -28.68 7.75 17.13
CA ALA A 414 -29.44 7.68 15.89
C ALA A 414 -30.42 6.48 15.84
N GLY A 415 -30.36 5.55 16.79
CA GLY A 415 -31.22 4.36 16.82
C GLY A 415 -30.93 3.35 15.70
N ILE A 416 -29.68 3.31 15.20
CA ILE A 416 -29.29 2.45 14.07
C ILE A 416 -28.13 1.52 14.45
N VAL A 417 -27.96 0.44 13.67
CA VAL A 417 -26.86 -0.51 13.87
C VAL A 417 -25.54 0.03 13.28
N PRO A 418 -24.39 -0.28 13.90
CA PRO A 418 -23.09 0.13 13.37
C PRO A 418 -22.87 -0.27 11.90
N GLY A 419 -22.34 0.67 11.11
CA GLY A 419 -22.07 0.47 9.68
C GLY A 419 -23.23 0.86 8.75
N MET A 420 -24.41 1.22 9.29
CA MET A 420 -25.49 1.84 8.53
C MET A 420 -25.33 3.37 8.52
N ARG A 421 -25.88 4.04 7.50
CA ARG A 421 -25.91 5.51 7.41
C ARG A 421 -26.82 6.09 8.50
N PRO A 422 -26.31 6.89 9.46
CA PRO A 422 -27.16 7.59 10.40
C PRO A 422 -27.96 8.70 9.70
N PRO A 423 -29.22 8.96 10.09
CA PRO A 423 -30.04 10.00 9.48
C PRO A 423 -29.36 11.38 9.54
N GLY A 424 -29.44 12.12 8.44
CA GLY A 424 -28.89 13.46 8.37
C GLY A 424 -27.38 13.55 8.16
N PHE A 425 -26.64 12.45 7.97
CA PHE A 425 -25.23 12.51 7.56
C PHE A 425 -25.10 12.41 6.03
N PRO A 426 -24.26 13.22 5.38
CA PRO A 426 -24.08 13.20 3.93
C PRO A 426 -23.34 11.95 3.46
N VAL A 427 -23.56 11.57 2.20
CA VAL A 427 -22.70 10.63 1.47
C VAL A 427 -21.64 11.43 0.70
N LEU A 428 -20.39 11.03 0.81
CA LEU A 428 -19.26 11.63 0.13
C LEU A 428 -18.57 10.62 -0.78
N SER A 429 -18.17 11.05 -1.98
CA SER A 429 -17.29 10.28 -2.86
C SER A 429 -16.12 11.11 -3.40
N GLY A 430 -15.04 10.43 -3.76
CA GLY A 430 -13.77 11.03 -4.18
C GLY A 430 -12.67 10.85 -3.13
N ASP A 431 -11.54 11.53 -3.33
CA ASP A 431 -10.35 11.46 -2.50
C ASP A 431 -10.02 12.82 -1.86
N PHE A 432 -8.96 12.84 -1.04
CA PHE A 432 -8.49 14.04 -0.36
C PHE A 432 -7.05 14.40 -0.75
N PHE A 433 -6.69 14.21 -2.02
CA PHE A 433 -5.43 14.66 -2.59
C PHE A 433 -5.61 15.90 -3.48
N SER A 434 -4.64 16.82 -3.54
CA SER A 434 -3.37 16.84 -2.80
C SER A 434 -3.47 17.63 -1.49
N TYR A 435 -2.89 17.09 -0.41
CA TYR A 435 -2.87 17.73 0.91
C TYR A 435 -2.00 18.99 0.91
N ALA A 436 -2.51 20.04 1.57
CA ALA A 436 -1.72 21.19 2.02
C ALA A 436 -2.05 21.47 3.49
N ASP A 437 -1.01 21.57 4.31
CA ASP A 437 -1.15 21.86 5.75
C ASP A 437 -1.38 23.35 6.00
N ARG A 438 -0.82 24.23 5.16
CA ARG A 438 -0.95 25.70 5.23
C ARG A 438 -0.49 26.35 3.93
N GLU A 439 -0.91 27.59 3.71
CA GLU A 439 -0.41 28.43 2.60
C GLU A 439 -0.48 27.69 1.25
N ASP A 440 0.60 27.71 0.47
CA ASP A 440 0.80 27.00 -0.79
C ASP A 440 1.70 25.76 -0.62
N HIS A 441 1.89 25.28 0.61
CA HIS A 441 2.70 24.10 0.91
C HIS A 441 1.94 22.83 0.54
N TYR A 442 1.86 22.51 -0.74
CA TYR A 442 1.32 21.23 -1.22
C TYR A 442 2.31 20.10 -1.03
N TRP A 443 1.85 19.00 -0.42
CA TRP A 443 2.69 17.85 -0.11
C TRP A 443 2.69 16.89 -1.30
N THR A 444 3.10 17.34 -2.48
CA THR A 444 3.19 16.50 -3.69
C THR A 444 4.60 15.99 -3.97
N GLY A 445 5.63 16.57 -3.32
CA GLY A 445 7.01 16.12 -3.49
C GLY A 445 7.23 14.66 -3.10
N TYR A 446 6.55 14.17 -2.06
CA TYR A 446 6.68 12.78 -1.59
C TYR A 446 6.12 11.74 -2.58
N TYR A 447 5.34 12.16 -3.57
CA TYR A 447 4.91 11.29 -4.68
C TYR A 447 6.12 10.77 -5.49
N THR A 448 7.26 11.49 -5.45
CA THR A 448 8.48 11.11 -6.19
C THR A 448 9.67 10.83 -5.29
N SER A 449 9.80 11.50 -4.14
CA SER A 449 10.96 11.39 -3.25
C SER A 449 11.49 9.96 -3.10
N ARG A 450 12.79 9.77 -3.32
CA ARG A 450 13.48 8.48 -3.23
C ARG A 450 12.88 7.40 -4.17
N PRO A 451 12.82 7.66 -5.49
CA PRO A 451 12.10 6.83 -6.45
C PRO A 451 12.68 5.41 -6.60
N PHE A 452 13.97 5.23 -6.27
CA PHE A 452 14.61 3.92 -6.28
C PHE A 452 13.87 2.93 -5.37
N TYR A 453 13.52 3.34 -4.15
CA TYR A 453 12.86 2.45 -3.18
C TYR A 453 11.37 2.26 -3.50
N LYS A 454 10.71 3.28 -4.08
CA LYS A 454 9.36 3.11 -4.64
C LYS A 454 9.34 2.06 -5.76
N SER A 455 10.39 2.02 -6.60
CA SER A 455 10.55 0.95 -7.60
C SER A 455 10.84 -0.40 -6.96
N LEU A 456 11.72 -0.45 -5.95
CA LEU A 456 12.05 -1.69 -5.25
C LEU A 456 10.85 -2.30 -4.53
N ASP A 457 9.95 -1.48 -3.99
CA ASP A 457 8.66 -1.89 -3.40
C ASP A 457 7.82 -2.70 -4.41
N ARG A 458 7.60 -2.17 -5.62
CA ARG A 458 6.87 -2.88 -6.70
C ARG A 458 7.55 -4.18 -7.11
N VAL A 459 8.89 -4.18 -7.17
CA VAL A 459 9.65 -5.41 -7.45
C VAL A 459 9.43 -6.44 -6.35
N LEU A 460 9.46 -6.02 -5.08
CA LEU A 460 9.25 -6.91 -3.94
C LEU A 460 7.82 -7.45 -3.89
N GLU A 461 6.80 -6.62 -4.12
CA GLU A 461 5.39 -7.05 -4.22
C GLU A 461 5.22 -8.17 -5.25
N ALA A 462 5.77 -7.99 -6.45
CA ALA A 462 5.68 -8.98 -7.52
C ALA A 462 6.37 -10.30 -7.14
N HIS A 463 7.54 -10.24 -6.50
CA HIS A 463 8.26 -11.43 -6.04
C HIS A 463 7.56 -12.11 -4.87
N LEU A 464 6.96 -11.35 -3.95
CA LEU A 464 6.25 -11.89 -2.80
C LEU A 464 5.02 -12.67 -3.28
N ARG A 465 4.20 -12.06 -4.13
CA ARG A 465 3.05 -12.73 -4.75
C ARG A 465 3.48 -14.00 -5.50
N GLY A 466 4.53 -13.91 -6.31
CA GLY A 466 5.03 -15.06 -7.06
C GLY A 466 5.54 -16.19 -6.15
N ALA A 467 6.26 -15.85 -5.08
CA ALA A 467 6.80 -16.79 -4.12
C ALA A 467 5.69 -17.48 -3.30
N GLU A 468 4.68 -16.73 -2.83
CA GLU A 468 3.57 -17.31 -2.07
C GLU A 468 2.73 -18.26 -2.92
N LEU A 469 2.47 -17.92 -4.18
CA LEU A 469 1.79 -18.81 -5.13
C LEU A 469 2.58 -20.09 -5.37
N LEU A 470 3.85 -19.99 -5.75
CA LEU A 470 4.70 -21.16 -6.02
C LEU A 470 4.88 -22.03 -4.77
N PHE A 471 5.11 -21.41 -3.61
CA PHE A 471 5.25 -22.13 -2.36
C PHE A 471 3.97 -22.91 -2.02
N SER A 472 2.80 -22.28 -2.20
CA SER A 472 1.50 -22.92 -1.92
C SER A 472 1.24 -24.10 -2.86
N LEU A 473 1.53 -23.95 -4.15
CA LEU A 473 1.43 -25.04 -5.13
C LEU A 473 2.39 -26.18 -4.81
N ALA A 474 3.68 -25.87 -4.58
CA ALA A 474 4.69 -26.87 -4.25
C ALA A 474 4.34 -27.62 -2.96
N LEU A 475 3.87 -26.91 -1.93
CA LEU A 475 3.44 -27.51 -0.67
C LEU A 475 2.23 -28.44 -0.85
N ALA A 476 1.24 -28.05 -1.67
CA ALA A 476 0.09 -28.90 -1.97
C ALA A 476 0.50 -30.20 -2.68
N HIS A 477 1.42 -30.11 -3.64
CA HIS A 477 1.98 -31.28 -4.32
C HIS A 477 2.81 -32.16 -3.37
N ALA A 478 3.63 -31.56 -2.50
CA ALA A 478 4.42 -32.28 -1.51
C ALA A 478 3.55 -33.08 -0.55
N ARG A 479 2.48 -32.48 -0.02
CA ARG A 479 1.50 -33.14 0.85
C ARG A 479 0.81 -34.31 0.16
N ARG A 480 0.35 -34.09 -1.08
CA ARG A 480 -0.30 -35.15 -1.86
C ARG A 480 0.64 -36.34 -2.12
N ALA A 481 1.93 -36.08 -2.31
CA ALA A 481 2.95 -37.10 -2.51
C ALA A 481 3.49 -37.71 -1.20
N GLY A 482 2.97 -37.31 -0.02
CA GLY A 482 3.50 -37.75 1.28
C GLY A 482 4.96 -37.31 1.52
N ALA A 483 5.41 -36.26 0.85
CA ALA A 483 6.79 -35.80 0.79
C ALA A 483 7.08 -34.59 1.71
N ASP A 484 6.25 -34.34 2.71
CA ASP A 484 6.33 -33.17 3.59
C ASP A 484 7.68 -33.02 4.29
N SER A 485 8.34 -34.13 4.61
CA SER A 485 9.67 -34.14 5.24
C SER A 485 10.80 -33.75 4.29
N ARG A 486 10.56 -33.74 2.97
CA ARG A 486 11.58 -33.46 1.94
C ARG A 486 11.52 -32.03 1.40
N TYR A 487 10.35 -31.40 1.43
CA TYR A 487 10.18 -30.01 0.98
C TYR A 487 10.49 -29.02 2.13
N PRO A 488 11.20 -27.90 1.89
CA PRO A 488 11.63 -26.98 2.95
C PRO A 488 10.46 -26.17 3.53
N LEU A 489 9.71 -26.74 4.47
CA LEU A 489 8.65 -26.02 5.19
C LEU A 489 9.15 -24.78 5.94
N SER A 490 10.45 -24.74 6.27
CA SER A 490 11.10 -23.58 6.89
C SER A 490 11.09 -22.33 5.99
N ASP A 491 10.93 -22.48 4.68
CA ASP A 491 10.81 -21.36 3.74
C ASP A 491 9.58 -20.48 4.02
N TYR A 492 8.56 -21.01 4.71
CA TYR A 492 7.41 -20.20 5.16
C TYR A 492 7.81 -19.04 6.08
N SER A 493 8.87 -19.21 6.88
CA SER A 493 9.40 -18.13 7.73
C SER A 493 10.01 -17.00 6.91
N LEU A 494 10.57 -17.33 5.73
CA LEU A 494 11.12 -16.35 4.79
C LEU A 494 10.01 -15.53 4.14
N LEU A 495 8.91 -16.18 3.74
CA LEU A 495 7.69 -15.51 3.26
C LEU A 495 7.13 -14.56 4.32
N SER A 496 6.98 -15.05 5.55
CA SER A 496 6.46 -14.24 6.68
C SER A 496 7.35 -13.01 6.96
N SER A 497 8.67 -13.19 6.92
CA SER A 497 9.63 -12.08 7.10
C SER A 497 9.52 -11.05 5.97
N ALA A 498 9.42 -11.52 4.71
CA ALA A 498 9.25 -10.64 3.56
C ALA A 498 7.93 -9.87 3.61
N ARG A 499 6.83 -10.52 3.97
CA ARG A 499 5.50 -9.91 4.15
C ARG A 499 5.54 -8.78 5.19
N ARG A 500 6.17 -9.03 6.34
CA ARG A 500 6.34 -8.04 7.41
C ARG A 500 7.24 -6.87 7.01
N ASN A 501 8.31 -7.11 6.26
CA ASN A 501 9.20 -6.04 5.81
C ASN A 501 8.55 -5.20 4.70
N LEU A 502 7.82 -5.83 3.77
CA LEU A 502 7.01 -5.11 2.78
C LEU A 502 5.93 -4.28 3.48
N GLY A 503 5.21 -4.88 4.43
CA GLY A 503 4.19 -4.20 5.22
C GLY A 503 4.75 -3.05 6.05
N LEU A 504 5.95 -3.20 6.62
CA LEU A 504 6.65 -2.13 7.33
C LEU A 504 6.98 -0.97 6.40
N PHE A 505 7.38 -1.26 5.16
CA PHE A 505 7.72 -0.26 4.15
C PHE A 505 6.50 0.52 3.63
N GLN A 506 5.28 0.04 3.86
CA GLN A 506 4.07 0.79 3.53
C GLN A 506 3.82 1.98 4.47
N HIS A 507 4.56 2.09 5.59
CA HIS A 507 4.44 3.22 6.51
C HIS A 507 4.58 4.57 5.78
N HIS A 508 3.84 5.58 6.25
CA HIS A 508 3.78 6.91 5.66
C HIS A 508 5.09 7.72 5.73
N ASP A 509 6.19 7.22 6.33
CA ASP A 509 7.53 7.79 6.12
C ASP A 509 8.51 6.90 5.35
N ALA A 510 8.10 5.68 5.03
CA ALA A 510 8.93 4.69 4.36
C ALA A 510 8.80 4.81 2.83
N ILE A 511 7.72 4.29 2.24
CA ILE A 511 7.47 4.37 0.79
C ILE A 511 7.38 5.82 0.28
N THR A 512 6.92 6.75 1.11
CA THR A 512 6.84 8.19 0.81
C THR A 512 8.22 8.81 0.62
N GLY A 513 9.24 8.23 1.24
CA GLY A 513 10.61 8.70 1.20
C GLY A 513 10.88 9.93 2.08
N THR A 514 10.08 10.16 3.11
CA THR A 514 10.20 11.30 4.05
C THR A 514 11.03 10.99 5.30
N ALA A 515 11.44 9.74 5.51
CA ALA A 515 12.37 9.37 6.57
C ALA A 515 13.81 9.90 6.36
N LYS A 516 14.58 9.94 7.45
CA LYS A 516 16.02 10.27 7.43
C LYS A 516 16.83 9.21 6.71
N GLU A 517 17.99 9.60 6.19
CA GLU A 517 18.85 8.75 5.37
C GLU A 517 19.17 7.38 6.01
N ALA A 518 19.62 7.38 7.26
CA ALA A 518 19.94 6.13 7.97
C ALA A 518 18.72 5.20 8.12
N VAL A 519 17.50 5.76 8.17
CA VAL A 519 16.25 5.00 8.25
C VAL A 519 15.88 4.41 6.90
N VAL A 520 16.07 5.19 5.83
CA VAL A 520 15.85 4.70 4.46
C VAL A 520 16.81 3.57 4.11
N VAL A 521 18.08 3.66 4.52
CA VAL A 521 19.02 2.55 4.36
C VAL A 521 18.57 1.31 5.14
N ASP A 522 18.04 1.46 6.35
CA ASP A 522 17.47 0.33 7.11
C ASP A 522 16.31 -0.34 6.35
N TYR A 523 15.38 0.44 5.80
CA TYR A 523 14.32 -0.09 4.95
C TYR A 523 14.87 -0.78 3.70
N GLY A 524 15.78 -0.14 2.96
CA GLY A 524 16.38 -0.71 1.76
C GLY A 524 17.07 -2.04 2.02
N VAL A 525 17.81 -2.17 3.13
CA VAL A 525 18.45 -3.43 3.54
C VAL A 525 17.40 -4.51 3.83
N ARG A 526 16.30 -4.17 4.52
CA ARG A 526 15.20 -5.11 4.79
C ARG A 526 14.52 -5.58 3.50
N LEU A 527 14.26 -4.65 2.57
CA LEU A 527 13.66 -4.97 1.28
C LEU A 527 14.57 -5.87 0.43
N LEU A 528 15.86 -5.56 0.34
CA LEU A 528 16.83 -6.36 -0.41
C LEU A 528 17.00 -7.78 0.18
N HIS A 529 17.09 -7.88 1.50
CA HIS A 529 17.14 -9.17 2.18
C HIS A 529 15.85 -9.96 1.89
N SER A 530 14.68 -9.33 2.00
CA SER A 530 13.39 -9.95 1.68
C SER A 530 13.34 -10.44 0.23
N LEU A 531 13.79 -9.64 -0.73
CA LEU A 531 13.86 -10.01 -2.14
C LEU A 531 14.75 -11.25 -2.37
N THR A 532 15.92 -11.28 -1.72
CA THR A 532 16.85 -12.43 -1.79
C THR A 532 16.22 -13.70 -1.22
N ASN A 533 15.54 -13.57 -0.07
CA ASN A 533 14.80 -14.65 0.56
C ASN A 533 13.67 -15.18 -0.34
N LEU A 534 12.89 -14.29 -0.96
CA LEU A 534 11.82 -14.68 -1.88
C LEU A 534 12.35 -15.39 -3.13
N LYS A 535 13.47 -14.94 -3.70
CA LYS A 535 14.14 -15.64 -4.80
C LYS A 535 14.50 -17.07 -4.42
N ARG A 536 14.98 -17.30 -3.19
CA ARG A 536 15.25 -18.66 -2.68
C ARG A 536 13.97 -19.50 -2.58
N VAL A 537 12.88 -18.94 -2.05
CA VAL A 537 11.59 -19.66 -1.98
C VAL A 537 11.11 -20.03 -3.39
N ILE A 538 11.18 -19.10 -4.34
CA ILE A 538 10.84 -19.34 -5.75
C ILE A 538 11.69 -20.46 -6.36
N ILE A 539 13.01 -20.43 -6.14
CA ILE A 539 13.94 -21.45 -6.64
C ILE A 539 13.58 -22.84 -6.11
N ASN A 540 13.36 -22.98 -4.80
CA ASN A 540 13.05 -24.26 -4.17
C ASN A 540 11.69 -24.80 -4.64
N ALA A 541 10.68 -23.94 -4.67
CA ALA A 541 9.34 -24.30 -5.13
C ALA A 541 9.35 -24.69 -6.61
N ALA A 542 10.01 -23.91 -7.47
CA ALA A 542 10.12 -24.19 -8.90
C ALA A 542 10.88 -25.50 -9.14
N HIS A 543 12.02 -25.72 -8.47
CA HIS A 543 12.78 -26.97 -8.58
C HIS A 543 11.90 -28.18 -8.20
N TYR A 544 11.20 -28.11 -7.07
CA TYR A 544 10.29 -29.19 -6.67
C TYR A 544 9.20 -29.43 -7.72
N LEU A 545 8.59 -28.37 -8.26
CA LEU A 545 7.47 -28.46 -9.20
C LEU A 545 7.88 -29.01 -10.58
N VAL A 546 9.06 -28.66 -11.10
CA VAL A 546 9.51 -29.11 -12.44
C VAL A 546 10.06 -30.54 -12.48
N LEU A 547 10.40 -31.15 -11.34
CA LEU A 547 10.89 -32.53 -11.30
C LEU A 547 9.78 -33.51 -11.71
N GLY A 548 10.05 -34.40 -12.68
CA GLY A 548 9.13 -35.49 -13.03
C GLY A 548 8.96 -36.49 -11.89
N ASP A 549 10.07 -36.94 -11.31
CA ASP A 549 10.08 -37.80 -10.12
C ASP A 549 10.38 -36.98 -8.86
N LYS A 550 9.34 -36.80 -8.02
CA LYS A 550 9.45 -36.04 -6.76
C LYS A 550 10.34 -36.72 -5.72
N ASP A 551 10.60 -38.02 -5.83
CA ASP A 551 11.46 -38.74 -4.89
C ASP A 551 12.94 -38.40 -5.04
N THR A 552 13.31 -37.80 -6.18
CA THR A 552 14.67 -37.32 -6.45
C THR A 552 14.97 -35.96 -5.81
N TYR A 553 13.94 -35.23 -5.36
CA TYR A 553 14.16 -33.91 -4.77
C TYR A 553 15.02 -34.02 -3.51
N ARG A 554 16.10 -33.24 -3.48
CA ARG A 554 16.98 -33.08 -2.32
C ARG A 554 17.13 -31.60 -2.04
N TYR A 555 16.72 -31.19 -0.86
CA TYR A 555 16.91 -29.83 -0.39
C TYR A 555 18.33 -29.68 0.15
N ASP A 556 19.14 -28.87 -0.54
CA ASP A 556 20.45 -28.42 -0.07
C ASP A 556 20.51 -26.89 -0.14
N PRO A 557 20.52 -26.19 1.00
CA PRO A 557 20.60 -24.73 1.01
C PRO A 557 21.98 -24.19 0.58
N ALA A 558 23.04 -25.00 0.62
CA ALA A 558 24.38 -24.59 0.21
C ALA A 558 24.57 -24.65 -1.31
N THR A 559 23.82 -25.53 -1.98
CA THR A 559 23.96 -25.80 -3.41
C THR A 559 22.59 -25.76 -4.11
N PRO A 560 22.00 -24.57 -4.31
CA PRO A 560 20.70 -24.46 -4.95
C PRO A 560 20.76 -24.96 -6.40
N PHE A 561 19.72 -25.71 -6.82
CA PHE A 561 19.66 -26.30 -8.16
C PHE A 561 19.44 -25.26 -9.27
N LEU A 562 18.63 -24.23 -8.99
CA LEU A 562 18.40 -23.10 -9.89
C LEU A 562 19.09 -21.84 -9.34
N SER A 563 19.31 -20.88 -10.23
CA SER A 563 19.75 -19.52 -9.89
C SER A 563 18.76 -18.51 -10.47
N ALA A 564 18.67 -17.33 -9.84
CA ALA A 564 17.88 -16.23 -10.36
C ALA A 564 18.61 -15.55 -11.53
N ASP A 565 17.86 -14.99 -12.49
CA ASP A 565 18.43 -14.30 -13.66
C ASP A 565 19.13 -12.98 -13.28
N ASP A 566 18.85 -12.41 -12.11
CA ASP A 566 19.44 -11.16 -11.67
C ASP A 566 19.91 -11.19 -10.21
N THR A 567 20.91 -10.36 -9.92
CA THR A 567 21.41 -10.12 -8.56
C THR A 567 21.49 -8.62 -8.29
N ARG A 568 21.51 -8.24 -7.02
CA ARG A 568 21.69 -6.85 -6.58
C ARG A 568 22.76 -6.84 -5.50
N LEU A 569 23.81 -6.05 -5.72
CA LEU A 569 24.95 -5.98 -4.80
C LEU A 569 24.57 -5.34 -3.46
N ASN A 570 23.86 -4.22 -3.52
CA ASN A 570 23.41 -3.47 -2.35
C ASN A 570 22.00 -2.90 -2.59
N GLN A 571 21.45 -2.31 -1.53
CA GLN A 571 20.07 -1.85 -1.44
C GLN A 571 19.75 -0.65 -2.34
N ASP A 572 20.76 0.00 -2.92
CA ASP A 572 20.70 1.14 -3.83
C ASP A 572 21.27 0.82 -5.23
N SER A 573 21.60 -0.45 -5.49
CA SER A 573 22.12 -0.91 -6.79
C SER A 573 20.99 -1.34 -7.73
N LEU A 574 21.15 -0.98 -9.01
CA LEU A 574 20.38 -1.56 -10.09
C LEU A 574 20.61 -3.09 -10.15
N PRO A 575 19.62 -3.87 -10.61
CA PRO A 575 19.81 -5.30 -10.78
C PRO A 575 20.79 -5.59 -11.92
N GLU A 576 21.77 -6.45 -11.65
CA GLU A 576 22.72 -6.97 -12.62
C GLU A 576 22.23 -8.33 -13.12
N ARG A 577 22.05 -8.46 -14.44
CA ARG A 577 21.61 -9.71 -15.06
C ARG A 577 22.76 -10.70 -15.21
N THR A 578 22.44 -11.97 -15.02
CA THR A 578 23.38 -13.08 -15.15
C THR A 578 23.59 -13.43 -16.61
N VAL A 579 24.85 -13.52 -17.03
CA VAL A 579 25.18 -13.99 -18.37
C VAL A 579 25.19 -15.52 -18.39
N VAL A 580 24.25 -16.11 -19.11
CA VAL A 580 24.16 -17.57 -19.30
C VAL A 580 25.30 -18.03 -20.20
N LYS A 581 26.16 -18.90 -19.65
CA LYS A 581 27.28 -19.49 -20.38
C LYS A 581 26.81 -20.69 -21.20
N LEU A 582 26.84 -20.55 -22.52
CA LEU A 582 26.54 -21.61 -23.47
C LEU A 582 27.82 -22.39 -23.81
N ASP A 583 27.82 -23.66 -23.44
CA ASP A 583 28.89 -24.63 -23.74
C ASP A 583 28.33 -25.84 -24.50
N ALA A 584 29.04 -26.97 -24.49
CA ALA A 584 28.58 -28.19 -25.16
C ALA A 584 27.32 -28.80 -24.51
N SER A 585 27.08 -28.50 -23.23
CA SER A 585 25.90 -28.97 -22.49
C SER A 585 24.77 -27.95 -22.59
N PRO A 586 23.51 -28.42 -22.70
CA PRO A 586 22.36 -27.53 -22.69
C PRO A 586 22.23 -26.82 -21.34
N ARG A 587 21.75 -25.58 -21.39
CA ARG A 587 21.31 -24.82 -20.20
C ARG A 587 19.79 -24.83 -20.16
N PHE A 588 19.22 -24.81 -18.96
CA PHE A 588 17.77 -24.83 -18.75
C PHE A 588 17.33 -23.53 -18.09
N LEU A 589 16.23 -22.98 -18.58
CA LEU A 589 15.56 -21.81 -18.03
C LEU A 589 14.17 -22.23 -17.54
N VAL A 590 13.81 -21.82 -16.33
CA VAL A 590 12.46 -21.99 -15.80
C VAL A 590 11.78 -20.63 -15.74
N VAL A 591 10.62 -20.50 -16.38
CA VAL A 591 9.83 -19.25 -16.42
C VAL A 591 8.51 -19.49 -15.75
N PHE A 592 8.16 -18.65 -14.77
CA PHE A 592 6.89 -18.70 -14.06
C PHE A 592 5.97 -17.57 -14.51
N ASN A 593 4.69 -17.90 -14.74
CA ASN A 593 3.63 -16.93 -14.94
C ASN A 593 2.72 -16.88 -13.71
N PRO A 594 2.80 -15.82 -12.88
CA PRO A 594 1.97 -15.69 -11.67
C PRO A 594 0.54 -15.22 -11.95
N LEU A 595 0.15 -15.05 -13.22
CA LEU A 595 -1.19 -14.65 -13.61
C LEU A 595 -2.08 -15.87 -13.81
N GLU A 596 -3.38 -15.72 -13.52
CA GLU A 596 -4.42 -16.73 -13.75
C GLU A 596 -4.79 -16.94 -15.23
N GLN A 597 -4.03 -16.31 -16.13
CA GLN A 597 -4.28 -16.32 -17.56
C GLN A 597 -3.01 -16.73 -18.31
N GLU A 598 -3.19 -17.49 -19.39
CA GLU A 598 -2.10 -17.76 -20.33
C GLU A 598 -1.62 -16.44 -20.93
N ARG A 599 -0.29 -16.30 -21.09
CA ARG A 599 0.31 -15.09 -21.65
C ARG A 599 1.39 -15.41 -22.67
N LEU A 600 1.30 -14.82 -23.86
CA LEU A 600 2.43 -14.74 -24.78
C LEU A 600 3.34 -13.59 -24.32
N SER A 601 4.60 -13.89 -24.01
CA SER A 601 5.54 -12.91 -23.45
C SER A 601 6.90 -13.01 -24.10
N LEU A 602 7.58 -11.87 -24.23
CA LEU A 602 9.02 -11.84 -24.49
C LEU A 602 9.77 -12.11 -23.17
N VAL A 603 10.68 -13.07 -23.20
CA VAL A 603 11.56 -13.45 -22.09
C VAL A 603 12.99 -13.04 -22.47
N PRO A 604 13.51 -11.91 -21.94
CA PRO A 604 14.85 -11.44 -22.23
C PRO A 604 15.90 -12.06 -21.29
N LEU A 605 17.02 -12.53 -21.85
CA LEU A 605 18.17 -13.09 -21.14
C LEU A 605 19.49 -12.57 -21.70
N LEU A 606 20.57 -12.67 -20.93
CA LEU A 606 21.93 -12.45 -21.44
C LEU A 606 22.63 -13.78 -21.71
N VAL A 607 23.29 -13.90 -22.86
CA VAL A 607 24.06 -15.09 -23.26
C VAL A 607 25.47 -14.69 -23.71
N ASN A 608 26.43 -15.59 -23.55
CA ASN A 608 27.83 -15.32 -23.90
C ASN A 608 28.21 -15.70 -25.34
N SER A 609 27.23 -16.04 -26.19
CA SER A 609 27.51 -16.52 -27.55
C SER A 609 26.40 -16.09 -28.51
N PRO A 610 26.74 -15.70 -29.76
CA PRO A 610 25.74 -15.38 -30.76
C PRO A 610 25.12 -16.64 -31.41
N HIS A 611 25.65 -17.81 -31.10
CA HIS A 611 25.24 -19.10 -31.66
C HIS A 611 24.34 -19.83 -30.67
N VAL A 612 23.07 -19.46 -30.63
CA VAL A 612 22.10 -20.01 -29.68
C VAL A 612 20.84 -20.51 -30.38
N ARG A 613 20.39 -21.70 -29.98
CA ARG A 613 19.06 -22.25 -30.29
C ARG A 613 18.29 -22.42 -28.99
N VAL A 614 17.01 -22.05 -29.02
CA VAL A 614 16.09 -22.22 -27.89
C VAL A 614 15.06 -23.27 -28.27
N LEU A 615 14.88 -24.25 -27.39
CA LEU A 615 13.90 -25.32 -27.54
C LEU A 615 12.87 -25.25 -26.40
N SER A 616 11.65 -25.67 -26.72
CA SER A 616 10.61 -25.97 -25.74
C SER A 616 10.94 -27.23 -24.93
N GLU A 617 10.12 -27.49 -23.92
CA GLU A 617 10.11 -28.71 -23.12
C GLU A 617 10.03 -30.00 -23.97
N ASP A 618 9.32 -29.96 -25.11
CA ASP A 618 9.17 -31.07 -26.05
C ASP A 618 10.24 -31.10 -27.15
N GLY A 619 11.26 -30.25 -27.05
CA GLY A 619 12.36 -30.16 -28.01
C GLY A 619 12.04 -29.38 -29.30
N GLN A 620 10.93 -28.64 -29.35
CA GLN A 620 10.55 -27.83 -30.52
C GLN A 620 11.27 -26.48 -30.52
N PRO A 621 11.79 -26.00 -31.68
CA PRO A 621 12.47 -24.72 -31.75
C PRO A 621 11.50 -23.55 -31.50
N LEU A 622 11.93 -22.60 -30.65
CA LEU A 622 11.17 -21.39 -30.34
C LEU A 622 11.72 -20.16 -31.09
N PRO A 623 10.84 -19.22 -31.51
CA PRO A 623 11.26 -17.94 -32.05
C PRO A 623 12.08 -17.15 -31.03
N ALA A 624 13.28 -16.73 -31.45
CA ALA A 624 14.13 -15.86 -30.65
C ALA A 624 14.81 -14.79 -31.52
N GLN A 625 15.11 -13.65 -30.89
CA GLN A 625 15.93 -12.59 -31.47
C GLN A 625 17.18 -12.37 -30.61
N LEU A 626 18.33 -12.34 -31.26
CA LEU A 626 19.61 -11.95 -30.68
C LEU A 626 19.87 -10.48 -30.96
N SER A 627 20.20 -9.71 -29.93
CA SER A 627 20.52 -8.28 -30.03
C SER A 627 21.84 -7.97 -29.32
N ALA A 628 22.52 -6.89 -29.73
CA ALA A 628 23.70 -6.41 -29.03
C ALA A 628 23.33 -5.96 -27.60
N HIS A 629 24.16 -6.32 -26.62
CA HIS A 629 24.03 -5.80 -25.25
C HIS A 629 24.91 -4.56 -25.08
N TRP A 630 24.31 -3.47 -24.59
CA TRP A 630 24.94 -2.15 -24.49
C TRP A 630 25.20 -1.80 -23.03
N SER A 631 26.43 -1.40 -22.68
CA SER A 631 26.77 -0.83 -21.37
C SER A 631 26.64 0.68 -21.34
N SER A 632 26.69 1.32 -22.51
CA SER A 632 26.49 2.75 -22.71
C SER A 632 25.73 2.98 -24.03
N ALA A 633 25.43 4.24 -24.37
CA ALA A 633 24.80 4.57 -25.64
C ALA A 633 25.66 4.23 -26.89
N THR A 634 26.96 3.98 -26.72
CA THR A 634 27.92 3.77 -27.83
C THR A 634 28.79 2.53 -27.67
N ASP A 635 28.77 1.86 -26.52
CA ASP A 635 29.62 0.72 -26.21
C ASP A 635 28.79 -0.56 -26.04
N THR A 636 29.04 -1.51 -26.93
CA THR A 636 28.57 -2.89 -26.76
C THR A 636 29.48 -3.65 -25.80
N VAL A 637 28.92 -4.56 -25.00
CA VAL A 637 29.67 -5.41 -24.08
C VAL A 637 30.23 -6.62 -24.83
N PRO A 638 31.57 -6.79 -24.94
CA PRO A 638 32.20 -7.91 -25.64
C PRO A 638 31.66 -9.27 -25.19
N ASP A 639 31.35 -10.13 -26.15
CA ASP A 639 30.90 -11.51 -25.93
C ASP A 639 29.64 -11.64 -25.07
N VAL A 640 28.81 -10.60 -25.01
CA VAL A 640 27.52 -10.62 -24.30
C VAL A 640 26.42 -10.13 -25.24
N TYR A 641 25.36 -10.91 -25.34
CA TYR A 641 24.23 -10.67 -26.24
C TYR A 641 22.91 -10.76 -25.47
N GLN A 642 21.94 -9.93 -25.85
CA GLN A 642 20.59 -10.06 -25.35
C GLN A 642 19.79 -11.02 -26.23
N LEU A 643 19.37 -12.14 -25.66
CA LEU A 643 18.46 -13.09 -26.29
C LEU A 643 17.02 -12.78 -25.84
N SER A 644 16.14 -12.46 -26.77
CA SER A 644 14.71 -12.22 -26.52
C SER A 644 13.89 -13.37 -27.09
N ILE A 645 13.29 -14.16 -26.20
CA ILE A 645 12.58 -15.40 -26.53
C ILE A 645 11.08 -15.12 -26.50
N LEU A 646 10.36 -15.47 -27.56
CA LEU A 646 8.91 -15.39 -27.54
C LEU A 646 8.34 -16.70 -26.98
N ALA A 647 7.77 -16.66 -25.78
CA ALA A 647 7.25 -17.83 -25.09
C ALA A 647 5.79 -17.66 -24.69
N ARG A 648 4.97 -18.67 -24.98
CA ARG A 648 3.61 -18.81 -24.45
C ARG A 648 3.70 -19.44 -23.06
N LEU A 649 3.23 -18.74 -22.03
CA LEU A 649 3.35 -19.14 -20.64
C LEU A 649 1.97 -19.54 -20.09
N PRO A 650 1.80 -20.75 -19.55
CA PRO A 650 0.51 -21.21 -19.02
C PRO A 650 0.06 -20.37 -17.81
N ALA A 651 -1.25 -20.33 -17.55
CA ALA A 651 -1.82 -19.69 -16.36
C ALA A 651 -1.31 -20.37 -15.08
N LEU A 652 -0.85 -19.58 -14.09
CA LEU A 652 -0.28 -20.04 -12.82
C LEU A 652 0.76 -21.16 -12.97
N GLY A 653 1.46 -21.18 -14.11
CA GLY A 653 2.25 -22.32 -14.54
C GLY A 653 3.72 -22.01 -14.79
N LEU A 654 4.52 -23.06 -14.78
CA LEU A 654 5.95 -23.05 -15.08
C LEU A 654 6.19 -23.58 -16.48
N ARG A 655 7.15 -22.98 -17.18
CA ARG A 655 7.66 -23.49 -18.45
C ARG A 655 9.16 -23.71 -18.37
N VAL A 656 9.64 -24.82 -18.91
CA VAL A 656 11.08 -25.15 -18.99
C VAL A 656 11.54 -24.97 -20.43
N LEU A 657 12.52 -24.10 -20.64
CA LEU A 657 13.14 -23.87 -21.94
C LEU A 657 14.57 -24.40 -21.93
N GLN A 658 15.03 -24.91 -23.05
CA GLN A 658 16.39 -25.41 -23.22
C GLN A 658 17.18 -24.50 -24.16
N LEU A 659 18.34 -24.02 -23.72
CA LEU A 659 19.27 -23.22 -24.50
C LEU A 659 20.46 -24.09 -24.90
N GLN A 660 20.76 -24.14 -26.19
CA GLN A 660 21.87 -24.91 -26.75
C GLN A 660 22.75 -24.02 -27.61
N LYS A 661 24.07 -24.26 -27.57
CA LYS A 661 24.98 -23.67 -28.54
C LYS A 661 24.72 -24.29 -29.91
N SER A 662 24.33 -23.49 -30.89
CA SER A 662 23.97 -23.97 -32.22
C SER A 662 24.41 -23.00 -33.30
N PHE A 663 25.05 -23.53 -34.34
CA PHE A 663 25.42 -22.81 -35.55
C PHE A 663 24.30 -22.81 -36.60
N ASP A 664 23.20 -23.52 -36.33
CA ASP A 664 22.00 -23.51 -37.16
C ASP A 664 21.23 -22.19 -36.96
N GLY A 665 21.48 -21.22 -37.84
CA GLY A 665 20.95 -19.86 -37.79
C GLY A 665 19.48 -19.72 -38.22
N HIS A 666 18.77 -20.81 -38.50
CA HIS A 666 17.40 -20.74 -39.03
C HIS A 666 16.33 -20.47 -37.97
N THR A 667 16.63 -20.49 -36.67
CA THR A 667 15.59 -20.27 -35.62
C THR A 667 15.79 -19.00 -34.80
N THR A 668 17.01 -18.45 -34.77
CA THR A 668 17.34 -17.25 -34.01
C THR A 668 17.67 -16.12 -34.97
N LEU A 669 16.85 -15.07 -34.97
CA LEU A 669 17.06 -13.89 -35.82
C LEU A 669 18.10 -12.97 -35.18
N GLN A 670 18.96 -12.35 -36.00
CA GLN A 670 19.86 -11.30 -35.54
C GLN A 670 19.20 -9.94 -35.75
N SER A 671 19.26 -9.08 -34.73
CA SER A 671 18.82 -7.69 -34.87
C SER A 671 19.76 -6.90 -35.80
N SER A 672 19.27 -5.84 -36.42
CA SER A 672 20.11 -4.81 -37.04
C SER A 672 19.95 -3.50 -36.28
N VAL A 673 21.07 -2.85 -35.96
CA VAL A 673 21.08 -1.59 -35.20
C VAL A 673 21.50 -0.44 -36.11
N ARG A 674 20.74 0.65 -36.07
CA ARG A 674 21.14 1.94 -36.65
C ARG A 674 21.33 2.94 -35.52
N LEU A 675 22.52 3.51 -35.42
CA LEU A 675 22.91 4.46 -34.38
C LEU A 675 23.15 5.83 -35.00
N TYR A 676 22.52 6.88 -34.46
CA TYR A 676 22.65 8.26 -34.94
C TYR A 676 23.36 9.12 -33.88
N LEU A 677 24.50 9.72 -34.24
CA LEU A 677 25.38 10.46 -33.32
C LEU A 677 25.36 11.98 -33.57
N HIS A 678 24.18 12.60 -33.57
CA HIS A 678 23.95 14.02 -33.91
C HIS A 678 25.01 15.00 -33.41
N GLY A 679 25.97 15.34 -34.28
CA GLY A 679 27.05 16.30 -33.98
C GLY A 679 27.98 15.89 -32.83
N ARG A 680 27.97 14.61 -32.45
CA ARG A 680 28.83 14.04 -31.40
C ARG A 680 29.90 13.18 -32.05
N ASP A 681 31.14 13.63 -32.00
CA ASP A 681 32.30 12.83 -32.41
C ASP A 681 32.67 11.85 -31.29
N VAL A 682 31.93 10.73 -31.21
CA VAL A 682 32.11 9.70 -30.19
C VAL A 682 32.43 8.38 -30.87
N THR A 683 33.48 7.71 -30.39
CA THR A 683 33.87 6.39 -30.90
C THR A 683 32.83 5.34 -30.52
N VAL A 684 32.34 4.57 -31.49
CA VAL A 684 31.40 3.47 -31.26
C VAL A 684 32.17 2.16 -31.19
N ARG A 685 31.97 1.38 -30.12
CA ARG A 685 32.60 0.07 -29.93
C ARG A 685 31.59 -1.04 -30.17
N THR A 686 31.66 -1.66 -31.35
CA THR A 686 30.71 -2.68 -31.82
C THR A 686 31.38 -4.05 -31.96
N GLN A 687 30.57 -5.10 -32.03
CA GLN A 687 31.00 -6.47 -32.32
C GLN A 687 30.46 -6.94 -33.67
N GLU A 688 31.21 -7.83 -34.33
CA GLU A 688 30.86 -8.33 -35.67
C GLU A 688 29.57 -9.17 -35.70
N ALA A 689 29.22 -9.83 -34.60
CA ALA A 689 28.10 -10.77 -34.57
C ALA A 689 26.70 -10.13 -34.69
N VAL A 690 26.58 -8.80 -34.48
CA VAL A 690 25.33 -8.05 -34.67
C VAL A 690 25.63 -6.84 -35.56
N PRO A 691 24.98 -6.70 -36.73
CA PRO A 691 25.26 -5.58 -37.63
C PRO A 691 24.83 -4.24 -37.01
N VAL A 692 25.80 -3.35 -36.82
CA VAL A 692 25.61 -1.97 -36.35
C VAL A 692 26.03 -0.99 -37.45
N GLN A 693 25.12 -0.09 -37.83
CA GLN A 693 25.37 1.00 -38.77
C GLN A 693 25.37 2.32 -38.02
N VAL A 694 26.44 3.10 -38.14
CA VAL A 694 26.60 4.38 -37.46
C VAL A 694 26.43 5.51 -38.46
N PHE A 695 25.58 6.48 -38.13
CA PHE A 695 25.26 7.64 -38.93
C PHE A 695 25.58 8.93 -38.16
N PRO A 696 26.16 9.95 -38.81
CA PRO A 696 26.55 11.20 -38.14
C PRO A 696 25.34 12.05 -37.69
N ALA A 697 24.20 11.91 -38.36
CA ALA A 697 22.92 12.51 -37.99
C ALA A 697 21.77 11.77 -38.72
N ALA A 698 20.58 11.76 -38.12
CA ALA A 698 19.32 11.55 -38.84
C ALA A 698 18.82 12.91 -39.39
N PRO A 699 18.80 13.13 -40.72
CA PRO A 699 18.31 14.38 -41.29
C PRO A 699 16.77 14.51 -41.16
N ASP A 700 16.07 13.38 -41.07
CA ASP A 700 14.61 13.30 -41.02
C ASP A 700 14.14 12.49 -39.80
N ASP A 701 12.88 12.70 -39.42
CA ASP A 701 12.18 11.86 -38.45
C ASP A 701 12.10 10.40 -38.94
N PHE A 702 12.15 9.46 -38.00
CA PHE A 702 12.12 8.03 -38.30
C PHE A 702 10.99 7.33 -37.55
N CYS A 703 10.45 6.26 -38.12
CA CYS A 703 9.39 5.49 -37.48
C CYS A 703 9.80 4.03 -37.27
N LEU A 704 9.37 3.48 -36.14
CA LEU A 704 9.39 2.05 -35.85
C LEU A 704 7.98 1.50 -36.02
N GLU A 705 7.86 0.34 -36.66
CA GLU A 705 6.57 -0.27 -36.99
C GLU A 705 6.56 -1.76 -36.67
N SER A 706 5.43 -2.20 -36.12
CA SER A 706 5.06 -3.59 -35.93
C SER A 706 3.67 -3.82 -36.51
N GLN A 707 3.17 -5.05 -36.46
CA GLN A 707 1.81 -5.36 -36.88
C GLN A 707 0.71 -4.69 -36.03
N HIS A 708 1.05 -4.12 -34.87
CA HIS A 708 0.10 -3.54 -33.92
C HIS A 708 0.28 -2.04 -33.69
N LEU A 709 1.50 -1.53 -33.82
CA LEU A 709 1.85 -0.15 -33.46
C LEU A 709 2.88 0.40 -34.44
N ARG A 710 2.67 1.66 -34.84
CA ARG A 710 3.66 2.51 -35.49
C ARG A 710 3.92 3.73 -34.60
N SER A 711 5.19 4.01 -34.33
CA SER A 711 5.63 5.14 -33.52
C SER A 711 6.75 5.88 -34.23
N CYS A 712 6.62 7.20 -34.36
CA CYS A 712 7.59 8.04 -35.03
C CYS A 712 8.37 8.89 -34.02
N PHE A 713 9.64 9.14 -34.29
CA PHE A 713 10.58 9.79 -33.40
C PHE A 713 11.28 10.92 -34.15
N SER A 714 11.57 11.97 -33.41
CA SER A 714 12.31 13.11 -33.91
C SER A 714 13.67 12.64 -34.39
N GLY A 715 14.01 12.93 -35.64
CA GLY A 715 15.33 12.66 -36.18
C GLY A 715 16.39 13.32 -35.32
N SER A 716 16.20 14.58 -34.92
CA SER A 716 17.20 15.37 -34.18
C SER A 716 17.32 15.05 -32.69
N SER A 717 16.22 14.77 -31.99
CA SER A 717 16.21 14.58 -30.53
C SER A 717 16.03 13.14 -30.07
N GLY A 718 15.56 12.24 -30.95
CA GLY A 718 15.20 10.87 -30.60
C GLY A 718 13.93 10.74 -29.74
N LEU A 719 13.24 11.86 -29.45
CA LEU A 719 12.01 11.86 -28.67
C LEU A 719 10.81 11.46 -29.55
N LEU A 720 9.86 10.74 -28.94
CA LEU A 720 8.61 10.35 -29.60
C LEU A 720 7.90 11.60 -30.16
N GLN A 721 7.54 11.56 -31.43
CA GLN A 721 6.71 12.58 -32.09
C GLN A 721 5.23 12.25 -31.92
N PRO A 722 4.34 13.26 -31.94
CA PRO A 722 2.91 13.04 -31.92
C PRO A 722 2.47 12.29 -33.19
N SER A 723 2.40 10.96 -33.11
CA SER A 723 1.79 10.10 -34.12
C SER A 723 0.38 9.76 -33.66
N PHE A 724 -0.65 10.14 -34.44
CA PHE A 724 -1.98 9.57 -34.27
C PHE A 724 -1.88 8.04 -34.44
N PRO A 725 -2.41 7.23 -33.52
CA PRO A 725 -2.52 5.81 -33.78
C PRO A 725 -3.49 5.63 -34.95
N THR A 726 -2.97 5.44 -36.17
CA THR A 726 -3.71 4.69 -37.18
C THR A 726 -3.78 3.27 -36.65
N ALA A 727 -4.79 2.99 -35.83
CA ALA A 727 -5.22 1.63 -35.56
C ALA A 727 -5.52 1.01 -36.93
N LEU A 728 -4.62 0.17 -37.43
CA LEU A 728 -4.97 -0.80 -38.45
C LEU A 728 -5.97 -1.76 -37.76
N HIS A 729 -7.26 -1.43 -37.90
CA HIS A 729 -8.45 -2.11 -37.39
C HIS A 729 -8.22 -3.33 -36.47
N PRO A 730 -8.64 -3.24 -35.20
CA PRO A 730 -9.38 -4.33 -34.58
C PRO A 730 -10.88 -4.02 -34.75
N GLN A 731 -11.58 -4.81 -35.56
CA GLN A 731 -13.02 -4.96 -35.34
C GLN A 731 -13.20 -5.66 -33.99
N GLY A 732 -13.33 -4.89 -32.92
CA GLY A 732 -13.63 -5.35 -31.57
C GLY A 732 -14.64 -4.40 -30.90
N PRO A 733 -15.50 -4.90 -30.00
CA PRO A 733 -16.55 -4.09 -29.38
C PRO A 733 -15.97 -3.00 -28.47
N PRO A 734 -16.73 -1.93 -28.16
CA PRO A 734 -16.19 -0.70 -27.57
C PRO A 734 -15.57 -0.92 -26.20
N HIS A 735 -14.46 -0.22 -25.95
CA HIS A 735 -13.89 -0.06 -24.62
C HIS A 735 -14.82 0.76 -23.72
N CYS A 736 -14.88 0.39 -22.44
CA CYS A 736 -15.53 1.13 -21.38
C CYS A 736 -14.84 2.50 -21.17
N ALA A 737 -15.20 3.50 -21.98
CA ALA A 737 -14.79 4.89 -21.80
C ALA A 737 -16.04 5.76 -21.64
N SER A 738 -16.36 6.12 -20.40
CA SER A 738 -17.18 7.29 -20.11
C SER A 738 -16.26 8.51 -20.02
N ASP A 739 -16.65 9.56 -20.73
CA ASP A 739 -16.07 10.91 -20.80
C ASP A 739 -14.98 11.13 -21.86
N GLY A 740 -15.45 11.75 -22.95
CA GLY A 740 -14.62 12.46 -23.92
C GLY A 740 -13.91 13.64 -23.25
N ARG A 741 -12.77 13.36 -22.62
CA ARG A 741 -11.62 14.26 -22.54
C ARG A 741 -10.40 13.41 -22.79
N SER A 742 -9.84 13.54 -23.99
CA SER A 742 -8.54 13.00 -24.32
C SER A 742 -7.52 13.56 -23.33
N ALA A 743 -7.17 12.79 -22.31
CA ALA A 743 -5.98 13.04 -21.54
C ALA A 743 -4.80 12.79 -22.48
N LEU A 744 -4.14 13.89 -22.83
CA LEU A 744 -2.85 13.91 -23.51
C LEU A 744 -1.88 13.02 -22.73
N LEU A 745 -1.36 12.00 -23.39
CA LEU A 745 -0.15 11.27 -23.00
C LEU A 745 1.05 11.86 -23.75
#